data_AF-A0A0T7A6I5-F1
#
_entry.id   AF-A0A0T7A6I5-F1
#
_cell.length_a   1.000
_cell.length_b   1.000
_cell.length_c   1.000
_cell.angle_alpha   90.00
_cell.angle_beta   90.00
_cell.angle_gamma   90.00
#
_symmetry.space_group_name_H-M   'P 1'
#
loop_
_entity.id
_entity.type
_entity.pdbx_description
1 polymer ?
#
loop_
_entity_poly.entity_id
_entity_poly.type
_entity_poly.pdbx_seq_one_letter_code
_entity_poly.pdbx_strand_id
1 'polypeptide(L)'
;MGIEYFKLPIFDRRPFCDPAEWAQRYRYMKTTASMFSFEQSPYFELPNQVMGDLAGTACVVLKVPSQTGKDLAWYTELPTPNGFVTMRDLRVGDVLYSMDGSKTRVTFKTGAQYNPMFRVHFDDGTYLDAGEDHRWLAVQMNSSYGRGDEAVYTTREMFSAMESKRGKRSWFCRGKARSVFSIRVPEAVEGVDAELPIEPYVLGAWLGDGHSHCGIVYKSISDLAEMFPDEPILRFDSEVDSSRCPHVKPRGLTSSLRALNLLQNKHIPSAYLNASKSQRIELLRGLMDTDGTVSKGRVTWTQKSQRLTSDVCALLCSLGIKCHVRSVKKSIRSSGFVGEYSEIGFCTDLQVFRLERKRCKQTPTRRIDCHWRYIRRIEPIPTVESYCIQVDHPSHTFLAGRQYCVTHNTETLINMLGWIVEYDRANTLLIMDTKTSGIALSKNRIRPFLRDVCGLDYSKTASSKGKDNDHSMNAVDLGIGRGANVKIGSSRCAGDLCSTPVKYLLMDELDRWQQEIRGEGDPISLAFQRQLRFRGMTVMCSTPTLEDGRINKYFKQGTCETWCAVCKCGAFMPCRWADIDWSDPSEPTIACKECGQVYTETDIKGLDHEYSPPANAEPFKDNFGRIWRSFEVFGTLCHSFYSWKSLRDYEIQALKTGEASYQSFVNTRLAEIYKPRDELSVELPALMRECRDDYSPYDLPVEVDFLCAGIDTHDNCLFVEVVGFSKDGREHWGVEYFVAPYDLQAPGGIRDCLEMLATKAYARVDGVEMKIALSFIDSGGHRTNEVYTMAARSSRMMAIKGIASSRDKQDPLIRKLSKVSLNGNVKGKTHLLVLGVNAGKDALFDMEVRTITGDRCLHYWAGGGYDKTYFAGLLSEKKVGGKWIAPQRGSTPNEPLDCRVYAMAAAEYYLTKIIPRGLDPDYRRRNMAKKVSKKAEKEQEQIVIEEQKPYNGEEREVEAPCTPKPVDNSASKYEQF
;
A
#
# COMPACT_ATOMS: atom_id res chain seq x y z
N MET A 1 -1.73 -49.78 52.35
CA MET A 1 -2.02 -49.44 50.95
C MET A 1 -2.26 -47.95 50.88
N GLY A 2 -1.20 -47.16 50.73
CA GLY A 2 -1.28 -45.71 50.55
C GLY A 2 -1.39 -45.42 49.07
N ILE A 3 -2.45 -44.72 48.67
CA ILE A 3 -2.61 -44.21 47.31
C ILE A 3 -1.83 -42.90 47.24
N GLU A 4 -0.72 -42.92 46.50
CA GLU A 4 0.04 -41.71 46.15
C GLU A 4 -0.86 -40.77 45.34
N TYR A 5 -1.13 -39.60 45.90
CA TYR A 5 -1.55 -38.45 45.12
C TYR A 5 -0.40 -38.10 44.16
N PHE A 6 -0.61 -38.29 42.86
CA PHE A 6 0.23 -37.69 41.83
C PHE A 6 0.26 -36.18 42.06
N LYS A 7 1.35 -35.70 42.68
CA LYS A 7 1.74 -34.29 42.66
C LYS A 7 1.93 -33.91 41.20
N LEU A 8 0.94 -33.23 40.61
CA LEU A 8 1.19 -32.40 39.44
C LEU A 8 2.36 -31.47 39.79
N PRO A 9 3.38 -31.33 38.93
CA PRO A 9 4.50 -30.45 39.21
C PRO A 9 3.94 -29.04 39.39
N ILE A 10 4.13 -28.54 40.61
CA ILE A 10 3.90 -27.15 40.98
C ILE A 10 4.72 -26.33 39.99
N PHE A 11 4.05 -25.58 39.12
CA PHE A 11 4.68 -24.55 38.30
C PHE A 11 5.46 -23.64 39.25
N ASP A 12 6.80 -23.68 39.18
CA ASP A 12 7.67 -22.77 39.93
C ASP A 12 7.19 -21.34 39.70
N ARG A 13 6.96 -20.61 40.80
CA ARG A 13 6.57 -19.19 40.76
C ARG A 13 7.70 -18.40 40.09
N ARG A 14 7.57 -18.14 38.79
CA ARG A 14 8.46 -17.23 38.05
C ARG A 14 8.42 -15.86 38.73
N PRO A 15 9.56 -15.14 38.85
CA PRO A 15 9.58 -13.81 39.43
C PRO A 15 8.66 -12.88 38.64
N PHE A 16 7.83 -12.11 39.37
CA PHE A 16 6.94 -11.11 38.79
C PHE A 16 7.77 -10.09 38.00
N CYS A 17 7.34 -9.78 36.79
CA CYS A 17 7.89 -8.72 35.95
C CYS A 17 6.74 -7.92 35.33
N ASP A 18 6.97 -6.66 34.99
CA ASP A 18 5.96 -5.84 34.30
C ASP A 18 5.73 -6.34 32.85
N PRO A 19 4.67 -5.90 32.15
CA PRO A 19 4.39 -6.34 30.79
C PRO A 19 5.47 -5.99 29.77
N ALA A 20 6.29 -4.95 29.98
CA ALA A 20 7.40 -4.62 29.10
C ALA A 20 8.55 -5.62 29.27
N GLU A 21 8.94 -5.88 30.50
CA GLU A 21 9.94 -6.88 30.83
C GLU A 21 9.46 -8.30 30.44
N TRP A 22 8.18 -8.59 30.62
CA TRP A 22 7.58 -9.84 30.13
C TRP A 22 7.57 -9.92 28.61
N ALA A 23 7.21 -8.85 27.90
CA ALA A 23 7.26 -8.80 26.45
C ALA A 23 8.69 -9.00 25.92
N GLN A 24 9.68 -8.47 26.62
CA GLN A 24 11.09 -8.67 26.31
C GLN A 24 11.58 -10.09 26.61
N ARG A 25 10.96 -10.78 27.58
CA ARG A 25 11.31 -12.16 28.01
C ARG A 25 10.58 -13.28 27.26
N TYR A 26 9.30 -13.11 26.91
CA TYR A 26 8.39 -14.23 26.59
C TYR A 26 7.53 -14.08 25.34
N ARG A 27 7.71 -13.02 24.52
CA ARG A 27 6.80 -12.82 23.39
C ARG A 27 6.77 -14.01 22.41
N TYR A 28 5.56 -14.24 21.87
CA TYR A 28 5.25 -15.19 20.81
C TYR A 28 6.36 -15.34 19.79
N MET A 29 7.08 -16.43 19.91
CA MET A 29 7.18 -17.35 18.80
C MET A 29 7.40 -18.72 19.37
N LYS A 30 7.26 -19.71 18.50
CA LYS A 30 7.88 -21.00 18.71
C LYS A 30 9.41 -20.85 18.91
N THR A 31 9.97 -19.61 18.81
CA THR A 31 11.23 -19.34 18.15
C THR A 31 11.80 -17.87 18.08
N THR A 32 13.07 -17.66 18.45
CA THR A 32 13.79 -16.46 19.00
C THR A 32 13.88 -15.03 18.34
N ALA A 33 13.09 -14.57 17.36
CA ALA A 33 13.27 -13.19 16.77
C ALA A 33 12.05 -12.29 16.64
N SER A 34 10.99 -12.58 17.37
CA SER A 34 9.93 -11.61 17.62
C SER A 34 10.29 -10.82 18.86
N MET A 35 11.60 -10.60 19.11
CA MET A 35 12.01 -9.64 20.09
C MET A 35 11.66 -8.28 19.51
N PHE A 36 10.44 -7.86 19.82
CA PHE A 36 10.21 -6.49 20.15
C PHE A 36 11.31 -6.09 21.13
N SER A 37 12.36 -5.43 20.64
CA SER A 37 13.31 -4.75 21.50
C SER A 37 12.85 -3.31 21.60
N PHE A 38 12.89 -2.77 22.80
CA PHE A 38 12.75 -1.33 22.99
C PHE A 38 13.90 -0.58 22.29
N GLU A 39 14.97 -1.24 21.81
CA GLU A 39 15.94 -0.59 20.92
C GLU A 39 15.36 -0.26 19.53
N GLN A 40 14.45 -1.08 18.99
CA GLN A 40 13.87 -0.88 17.65
C GLN A 40 12.51 -0.19 17.67
N SER A 41 11.79 -0.26 18.78
CA SER A 41 10.51 0.42 18.97
C SER A 41 10.41 1.00 20.38
N PRO A 42 11.35 1.88 20.78
CA PRO A 42 11.47 2.42 22.14
C PRO A 42 10.18 3.08 22.63
N TYR A 43 9.40 3.63 21.71
CA TYR A 43 8.12 4.26 21.97
C TYR A 43 7.04 3.32 22.55
N PHE A 44 7.17 1.98 22.55
CA PHE A 44 6.25 1.12 23.30
C PHE A 44 6.79 0.66 24.68
N GLU A 45 8.00 1.06 25.10
CA GLU A 45 8.58 0.67 26.40
C GLU A 45 7.75 1.14 27.56
N LEU A 46 7.73 2.46 27.74
CA LEU A 46 7.01 3.09 28.82
C LEU A 46 5.52 2.70 28.82
N PRO A 47 4.78 2.69 27.68
CA PRO A 47 3.42 2.22 27.69
C PRO A 47 3.24 0.79 28.20
N ASN A 48 4.09 -0.16 27.82
CA ASN A 48 3.99 -1.54 28.31
C ASN A 48 4.36 -1.65 29.79
N GLN A 49 5.35 -0.89 30.29
CA GLN A 49 5.68 -0.86 31.72
C GLN A 49 4.49 -0.36 32.54
N VAL A 50 3.88 0.73 32.08
CA VAL A 50 2.72 1.36 32.72
C VAL A 50 1.48 0.47 32.70
N MET A 51 1.30 -0.38 31.68
CA MET A 51 0.23 -1.39 31.68
C MET A 51 0.33 -2.39 32.85
N GLY A 52 1.52 -2.55 33.45
CA GLY A 52 1.75 -3.37 34.64
C GLY A 52 1.46 -2.67 35.98
N ASP A 53 1.40 -1.34 35.99
CA ASP A 53 1.13 -0.54 37.17
C ASP A 53 -0.38 -0.46 37.46
N LEU A 54 -0.93 -1.57 37.97
CA LEU A 54 -2.35 -1.64 38.34
C LEU A 54 -2.71 -0.77 39.56
N ALA A 55 -1.70 -0.30 40.30
CA ALA A 55 -1.86 0.49 41.52
C ALA A 55 -2.00 1.98 41.22
N GLY A 56 -1.24 2.50 40.24
CA GLY A 56 -1.26 3.91 39.84
C GLY A 56 -2.04 4.18 38.56
N THR A 57 -2.18 3.21 37.66
CA THR A 57 -2.77 3.42 36.32
C THR A 57 -4.04 2.59 36.10
N ALA A 58 -5.09 3.24 35.59
CA ALA A 58 -6.37 2.60 35.27
C ALA A 58 -6.56 2.37 33.76
N CYS A 59 -5.98 3.22 32.92
CA CYS A 59 -6.15 3.19 31.48
C CYS A 59 -4.87 3.64 30.78
N VAL A 60 -4.51 2.95 29.69
CA VAL A 60 -3.44 3.31 28.76
C VAL A 60 -4.05 3.57 27.38
N VAL A 61 -3.86 4.77 26.84
CA VAL A 61 -4.33 5.16 25.51
C VAL A 61 -3.14 5.33 24.56
N LEU A 62 -3.20 4.70 23.39
CA LEU A 62 -2.14 4.68 22.38
C LEU A 62 -2.65 5.25 21.05
N LYS A 63 -2.09 6.40 20.65
CA LYS A 63 -2.26 7.02 19.34
C LYS A 63 -1.00 6.79 18.52
N VAL A 64 -1.04 5.85 17.58
CA VAL A 64 0.16 5.32 16.89
C VAL A 64 -0.10 5.07 15.39
N PRO A 65 0.93 5.10 14.53
CA PRO A 65 0.77 4.88 13.09
C PRO A 65 0.51 3.43 12.71
N SER A 66 0.02 3.24 11.48
CA SER A 66 -0.15 1.93 10.86
C SER A 66 1.21 1.35 10.44
N GLN A 67 1.51 0.14 10.91
CA GLN A 67 2.79 -0.55 10.71
C GLN A 67 3.02 -0.96 9.25
N THR A 68 3.74 -0.12 8.53
CA THR A 68 4.11 -0.27 7.11
C THR A 68 5.62 -0.55 6.97
N GLY A 69 6.07 -1.21 5.88
CA GLY A 69 7.46 -1.70 5.70
C GLY A 69 7.63 -3.22 5.54
N LYS A 70 6.69 -3.92 4.88
CA LYS A 70 6.75 -5.40 4.69
C LYS A 70 6.70 -5.76 3.21
N ASP A 71 7.28 -4.89 2.41
CA ASP A 71 7.09 -4.81 0.97
C ASP A 71 7.97 -5.82 0.23
N LEU A 72 7.45 -6.26 -0.90
CA LEU A 72 8.13 -7.11 -1.89
C LEU A 72 8.26 -6.34 -3.19
N ALA A 73 9.33 -6.60 -3.95
CA ALA A 73 9.54 -5.96 -5.25
C ALA A 73 8.33 -6.14 -6.18
N TRP A 74 8.02 -5.15 -7.01
CA TRP A 74 6.84 -5.13 -7.89
C TRP A 74 6.73 -6.36 -8.81
N TYR A 75 7.86 -6.90 -9.25
CA TYR A 75 7.95 -8.09 -10.12
C TYR A 75 7.93 -9.41 -9.35
N THR A 76 7.84 -9.39 -8.02
CA THR A 76 7.78 -10.63 -7.22
C THR A 76 6.50 -11.37 -7.58
N GLU A 77 6.65 -12.58 -8.09
CA GLU A 77 5.52 -13.43 -8.46
C GLU A 77 4.93 -14.11 -7.22
N LEU A 78 3.61 -14.13 -7.13
CA LEU A 78 2.85 -14.77 -6.07
C LEU A 78 2.01 -15.92 -6.65
N PRO A 79 2.00 -17.09 -6.01
CA PRO A 79 1.18 -18.21 -6.44
C PRO A 79 -0.30 -18.00 -6.10
N THR A 80 -1.16 -18.09 -7.11
CA THR A 80 -2.62 -18.07 -6.99
C THR A 80 -3.21 -19.40 -7.52
N PRO A 81 -4.47 -19.73 -7.23
CA PRO A 81 -5.14 -20.88 -7.85
C PRO A 81 -5.18 -20.86 -9.38
N ASN A 82 -5.06 -19.69 -10.00
CA ASN A 82 -5.13 -19.51 -11.46
C ASN A 82 -3.75 -19.33 -12.10
N GLY A 83 -2.66 -19.55 -11.34
CA GLY A 83 -1.29 -19.33 -11.79
C GLY A 83 -0.61 -18.20 -11.03
N PHE A 84 0.54 -17.75 -11.51
CA PHE A 84 1.30 -16.69 -10.83
C PHE A 84 0.82 -15.31 -11.23
N VAL A 85 0.74 -14.40 -10.25
CA VAL A 85 0.42 -12.98 -10.44
C VAL A 85 1.55 -12.15 -9.81
N THR A 86 1.98 -11.07 -10.43
CA THR A 86 3.03 -10.21 -9.86
C THR A 86 2.50 -9.38 -8.69
N MET A 87 3.36 -8.96 -7.78
CA MET A 87 3.00 -8.03 -6.71
C MET A 87 2.36 -6.75 -7.25
N ARG A 88 2.79 -6.25 -8.41
CA ARG A 88 2.19 -5.08 -9.08
C ARG A 88 0.76 -5.34 -9.54
N ASP A 89 0.48 -6.51 -10.11
CA ASP A 89 -0.81 -6.81 -10.74
C ASP A 89 -1.86 -7.38 -9.78
N LEU A 90 -1.43 -7.85 -8.60
CA LEU A 90 -2.31 -8.39 -7.56
C LEU A 90 -3.37 -7.37 -7.11
N ARG A 91 -4.61 -7.81 -6.88
CA ARG A 91 -5.73 -6.96 -6.44
C ARG A 91 -6.30 -7.41 -5.10
N VAL A 92 -6.92 -6.47 -4.38
CA VAL A 92 -7.73 -6.81 -3.20
C VAL A 92 -8.87 -7.72 -3.64
N GLY A 93 -9.04 -8.85 -2.94
CA GLY A 93 -10.00 -9.90 -3.29
C GLY A 93 -9.36 -11.13 -3.93
N ASP A 94 -8.16 -11.03 -4.49
CA ASP A 94 -7.43 -12.16 -5.08
C ASP A 94 -7.08 -13.23 -4.04
N VAL A 95 -6.89 -14.47 -4.49
CA VAL A 95 -6.61 -15.62 -3.63
C VAL A 95 -5.15 -16.06 -3.79
N LEU A 96 -4.44 -16.18 -2.67
CA LEU A 96 -3.08 -16.68 -2.53
C LEU A 96 -3.06 -17.98 -1.72
N TYR A 97 -1.87 -18.53 -1.54
CA TYR A 97 -1.62 -19.67 -0.65
C TYR A 97 -0.86 -19.25 0.61
N SER A 98 -1.08 -19.98 1.70
CA SER A 98 -0.39 -19.81 2.99
C SER A 98 0.61 -20.95 3.26
N MET A 99 1.39 -20.86 4.36
CA MET A 99 2.42 -21.85 4.73
C MET A 99 1.89 -23.29 4.80
N ASP A 100 0.67 -23.49 5.28
CA ASP A 100 0.02 -24.80 5.41
C ASP A 100 -0.58 -25.30 4.07
N GLY A 101 -0.35 -24.58 2.97
CA GLY A 101 -0.85 -24.93 1.64
C GLY A 101 -2.30 -24.55 1.39
N SER A 102 -3.00 -24.01 2.40
CA SER A 102 -4.39 -23.57 2.27
C SER A 102 -4.52 -22.23 1.54
N LYS A 103 -5.74 -21.91 1.09
CA LYS A 103 -6.07 -20.68 0.37
C LYS A 103 -6.31 -19.51 1.32
N THR A 104 -5.88 -18.31 0.93
CA THR A 104 -6.13 -17.06 1.67
C THR A 104 -6.42 -15.90 0.74
N ARG A 105 -7.29 -14.97 1.15
CA ARG A 105 -7.66 -13.80 0.35
C ARG A 105 -6.82 -12.58 0.71
N VAL A 106 -6.45 -11.81 -0.31
CA VAL A 106 -5.88 -10.48 -0.16
C VAL A 106 -6.96 -9.52 0.34
N THR A 107 -6.80 -9.00 1.54
CA THR A 107 -7.75 -8.05 2.15
C THR A 107 -7.33 -6.60 1.99
N PHE A 108 -6.03 -6.37 1.76
CA PHE A 108 -5.48 -5.04 1.57
C PHE A 108 -4.20 -5.11 0.74
N LYS A 109 -3.97 -4.08 -0.08
CA LYS A 109 -2.76 -3.88 -0.86
C LYS A 109 -2.41 -2.39 -0.82
N THR A 110 -1.15 -2.07 -0.57
CA THR A 110 -0.68 -0.67 -0.60
C THR A 110 -0.51 -0.16 -2.03
N GLY A 111 -0.41 1.16 -2.20
CA GLY A 111 0.21 1.73 -3.41
C GLY A 111 1.69 1.34 -3.54
N ALA A 112 2.28 1.75 -4.66
CA ALA A 112 3.71 1.65 -4.96
C ALA A 112 4.56 2.26 -3.84
N GLN A 113 5.59 1.53 -3.40
CA GLN A 113 6.57 1.94 -2.39
C GLN A 113 7.99 1.93 -3.00
N TYR A 114 8.93 2.65 -2.39
CA TYR A 114 10.32 2.75 -2.87
C TYR A 114 11.30 2.68 -1.68
N ASN A 115 11.28 1.56 -0.96
CA ASN A 115 12.13 1.34 0.21
C ASN A 115 13.50 0.76 -0.20
N PRO A 116 14.56 0.83 0.63
CA PRO A 116 15.80 0.11 0.39
C PRO A 116 15.55 -1.40 0.21
N MET A 117 16.04 -1.94 -0.90
CA MET A 117 15.76 -3.32 -1.30
C MET A 117 16.97 -4.22 -1.13
N PHE A 118 16.72 -5.46 -0.76
CA PHE A 118 17.73 -6.48 -0.56
C PHE A 118 17.34 -7.75 -1.31
N ARG A 119 18.33 -8.37 -1.95
CA ARG A 119 18.20 -9.70 -2.55
C ARG A 119 18.64 -10.76 -1.57
N VAL A 120 17.70 -11.60 -1.14
CA VAL A 120 17.92 -12.73 -0.22
C VAL A 120 18.12 -14.00 -1.04
N HIS A 121 19.36 -14.51 -1.12
CA HIS A 121 19.72 -15.73 -1.84
C HIS A 121 19.59 -16.99 -0.97
N PHE A 122 19.01 -18.04 -1.52
CA PHE A 122 18.80 -19.34 -0.85
C PHE A 122 19.76 -20.43 -1.35
N ASP A 123 19.88 -21.52 -0.61
CA ASP A 123 20.80 -22.62 -0.89
C ASP A 123 20.40 -23.56 -2.03
N ASP A 124 19.18 -23.41 -2.54
CA ASP A 124 18.71 -24.04 -3.77
C ASP A 124 19.03 -23.21 -5.03
N GLY A 125 19.70 -22.06 -4.86
CA GLY A 125 20.10 -21.16 -5.94
C GLY A 125 19.08 -20.08 -6.28
N THR A 126 17.99 -19.97 -5.52
CA THR A 126 16.89 -19.02 -5.77
C THR A 126 17.05 -17.75 -4.94
N TYR A 127 16.24 -16.73 -5.22
CA TYR A 127 16.26 -15.49 -4.45
C TYR A 127 14.88 -14.85 -4.34
N LEU A 128 14.71 -13.96 -3.36
CA LEU A 128 13.59 -13.03 -3.27
C LEU A 128 14.13 -11.62 -3.05
N ASP A 129 13.48 -10.64 -3.67
CA ASP A 129 13.83 -9.22 -3.51
C ASP A 129 12.80 -8.56 -2.58
N ALA A 130 13.26 -8.15 -1.40
CA ALA A 130 12.41 -7.69 -0.31
C ALA A 130 12.93 -6.38 0.30
N GLY A 131 12.00 -5.58 0.83
CA GLY A 131 12.35 -4.38 1.58
C GLY A 131 13.19 -4.72 2.81
N GLU A 132 13.95 -3.73 3.30
CA GLU A 132 14.84 -3.90 4.45
C GLU A 132 14.11 -4.42 5.71
N ASP A 133 12.83 -4.09 5.86
CA ASP A 133 12.01 -4.43 7.03
C ASP A 133 11.02 -5.57 6.77
N HIS A 134 11.11 -6.18 5.59
CA HIS A 134 10.35 -7.37 5.25
C HIS A 134 10.62 -8.47 6.26
N ARG A 135 9.53 -9.06 6.80
CA ARG A 135 9.58 -9.99 7.93
C ARG A 135 9.60 -11.45 7.46
N TRP A 136 10.62 -12.17 7.88
CA TRP A 136 10.92 -13.54 7.51
C TRP A 136 10.86 -14.47 8.69
N LEU A 137 9.95 -15.45 8.68
CA LEU A 137 9.98 -16.53 9.67
C LEU A 137 11.14 -17.50 9.37
N ALA A 138 12.28 -17.35 10.06
CA ALA A 138 13.55 -18.00 9.78
C ALA A 138 14.28 -18.49 11.05
N VAL A 139 14.90 -19.66 11.07
CA VAL A 139 15.78 -20.12 12.15
C VAL A 139 17.17 -19.49 12.02
N GLN A 140 17.73 -18.93 13.09
CA GLN A 140 19.16 -18.61 13.17
C GLN A 140 19.99 -19.83 13.65
N MET A 141 21.22 -19.98 13.16
CA MET A 141 22.14 -21.03 13.61
C MET A 141 22.98 -20.58 14.82
N ASN A 142 22.82 -21.26 15.96
CA ASN A 142 23.33 -20.79 17.25
C ASN A 142 24.65 -21.45 17.68
N SER A 143 25.04 -22.59 17.08
CA SER A 143 26.36 -23.22 17.30
C SER A 143 26.61 -24.39 16.33
N SER A 144 27.77 -25.05 16.44
CA SER A 144 28.19 -26.16 15.57
C SER A 144 27.30 -27.42 15.58
N TYR A 145 26.30 -27.52 16.47
CA TYR A 145 25.48 -28.74 16.65
C TYR A 145 23.96 -28.52 16.85
N GLY A 146 23.42 -27.30 16.71
CA GLY A 146 21.98 -27.06 16.93
C GLY A 146 21.39 -25.95 16.07
N ARG A 147 20.20 -26.20 15.52
CA ARG A 147 19.29 -25.17 15.01
C ARG A 147 18.73 -24.42 16.22
N GLY A 148 18.79 -23.09 16.20
CA GLY A 148 18.02 -22.29 17.13
C GLY A 148 16.54 -22.37 16.80
N ASP A 149 15.78 -21.49 17.42
CA ASP A 149 14.36 -21.48 17.26
C ASP A 149 14.00 -20.54 16.04
N GLU A 150 13.26 -21.02 15.01
CA GLU A 150 12.49 -20.36 13.87
C GLU A 150 11.85 -18.96 14.04
N ALA A 151 12.65 -17.96 13.99
CA ALA A 151 12.40 -16.63 14.46
C ALA A 151 12.03 -15.63 13.32
N VAL A 152 11.12 -14.68 13.49
CA VAL A 152 10.81 -13.61 12.53
C VAL A 152 11.94 -12.59 12.51
N TYR A 153 12.77 -12.57 11.48
CA TYR A 153 13.81 -11.56 11.30
C TYR A 153 13.41 -10.57 10.20
N THR A 154 13.84 -9.31 10.32
CA THR A 154 13.81 -8.39 9.18
C THR A 154 14.93 -8.72 8.19
N THR A 155 14.79 -8.29 6.93
CA THR A 155 15.86 -8.45 5.93
C THR A 155 17.15 -7.76 6.38
N ARG A 156 17.04 -6.57 7.01
CA ARG A 156 18.14 -5.78 7.56
C ARG A 156 18.84 -6.50 8.71
N GLU A 157 18.11 -7.09 9.64
CA GLU A 157 18.68 -7.87 10.74
C GLU A 157 19.47 -9.07 10.23
N MET A 158 18.89 -9.82 9.28
CA MET A 158 19.57 -10.97 8.70
C MET A 158 20.83 -10.53 7.96
N PHE A 159 20.78 -9.41 7.23
CA PHE A 159 21.92 -8.82 6.55
C PHE A 159 23.04 -8.44 7.54
N SER A 160 22.73 -7.65 8.56
CA SER A 160 23.69 -7.21 9.59
C SER A 160 24.31 -8.37 10.36
N ALA A 161 23.50 -9.39 10.70
CA ALA A 161 23.98 -10.59 11.38
C ALA A 161 24.87 -11.47 10.48
N MET A 162 24.66 -11.46 9.16
CA MET A 162 25.55 -12.12 8.20
C MET A 162 26.87 -11.36 8.02
N GLU A 163 26.82 -10.03 7.88
CA GLU A 163 28.01 -9.19 7.71
C GLU A 163 28.90 -9.19 8.96
N SER A 164 28.33 -9.14 10.17
CA SER A 164 29.11 -9.20 11.43
C SER A 164 29.88 -10.51 11.65
N LYS A 165 29.52 -11.58 10.92
CA LYS A 165 30.21 -12.88 10.94
C LYS A 165 31.13 -13.09 9.73
N ARG A 166 31.02 -12.25 8.70
CA ARG A 166 31.82 -12.31 7.48
C ARG A 166 33.31 -12.14 7.81
N GLY A 167 34.15 -13.06 7.32
CA GLY A 167 35.60 -13.05 7.56
C GLY A 167 36.08 -13.72 8.85
N LYS A 168 35.20 -14.11 9.79
CA LYS A 168 35.59 -14.85 11.00
C LYS A 168 35.86 -16.34 10.70
N ARG A 169 36.91 -16.93 11.30
CA ARG A 169 37.24 -18.38 11.14
C ARG A 169 36.07 -19.31 11.54
N SER A 170 35.26 -18.93 12.52
CA SER A 170 34.07 -19.68 12.97
C SER A 170 32.91 -19.69 11.95
N TRP A 171 32.98 -18.82 10.94
CA TRP A 171 32.00 -18.74 9.84
C TRP A 171 32.21 -19.82 8.79
N PHE A 172 33.40 -20.45 8.77
CA PHE A 172 33.73 -21.52 7.84
C PHE A 172 33.72 -22.88 8.57
N CYS A 173 33.03 -23.86 7.99
CA CYS A 173 33.15 -25.26 8.39
C CYS A 173 33.59 -26.07 7.18
N ARG A 174 34.71 -26.78 7.29
CA ARG A 174 35.32 -27.55 6.19
C ARG A 174 35.46 -26.73 4.89
N GLY A 175 35.89 -25.47 5.01
CA GLY A 175 36.11 -24.57 3.87
C GLY A 175 34.86 -23.99 3.21
N LYS A 176 33.65 -24.19 3.77
CA LYS A 176 32.40 -23.59 3.27
C LYS A 176 31.80 -22.62 4.29
N ALA A 177 31.34 -21.47 3.81
CA ALA A 177 30.58 -20.50 4.60
C ALA A 177 29.31 -21.16 5.15
N ARG A 178 29.08 -21.03 6.46
CA ARG A 178 27.87 -21.50 7.14
C ARG A 178 26.72 -20.54 6.86
N SER A 179 25.57 -21.07 6.46
CA SER A 179 24.33 -20.29 6.39
C SER A 179 23.90 -19.87 7.81
N VAL A 180 23.70 -18.57 8.01
CA VAL A 180 23.37 -18.02 9.33
C VAL A 180 21.87 -18.18 9.63
N PHE A 181 21.02 -18.12 8.60
CA PHE A 181 19.57 -18.20 8.71
C PHE A 181 18.97 -19.28 7.79
N SER A 182 17.79 -19.79 8.11
CA SER A 182 17.01 -20.67 7.24
C SER A 182 15.50 -20.55 7.44
N ILE A 183 14.72 -20.46 6.36
CA ILE A 183 13.26 -20.42 6.39
C ILE A 183 12.66 -21.81 6.18
N ARG A 184 11.46 -22.07 6.71
CA ARG A 184 10.77 -23.36 6.52
C ARG A 184 10.23 -23.50 5.08
N VAL A 185 10.25 -24.72 4.57
CA VAL A 185 9.58 -25.10 3.31
C VAL A 185 8.08 -25.28 3.60
N PRO A 186 7.17 -24.66 2.86
CA PRO A 186 5.73 -24.77 3.12
C PRO A 186 5.21 -26.17 2.81
N GLU A 187 4.00 -26.47 3.28
CA GLU A 187 3.29 -27.68 2.88
C GLU A 187 2.82 -27.61 1.41
N ALA A 188 2.40 -28.75 0.86
CA ALA A 188 1.87 -28.82 -0.49
C ALA A 188 0.62 -27.93 -0.61
N VAL A 189 0.61 -27.00 -1.57
CA VAL A 189 -0.58 -26.19 -1.84
C VAL A 189 -1.74 -27.07 -2.26
N GLU A 190 -2.98 -26.74 -1.91
CA GLU A 190 -4.14 -27.62 -2.17
C GLU A 190 -4.47 -27.77 -3.67
N GLY A 191 -4.40 -26.66 -4.43
CA GLY A 191 -4.83 -26.61 -5.83
C GLY A 191 -6.36 -26.64 -6.00
N VAL A 192 -6.82 -26.95 -7.21
CA VAL A 192 -8.24 -27.19 -7.54
C VAL A 192 -8.32 -28.49 -8.34
N ASP A 193 -9.29 -29.34 -8.03
CA ASP A 193 -9.52 -30.55 -8.82
C ASP A 193 -10.03 -30.17 -10.21
N ALA A 194 -9.28 -30.55 -11.24
CA ALA A 194 -9.50 -30.10 -12.59
C ALA A 194 -9.84 -31.27 -13.53
N GLU A 195 -10.72 -31.05 -14.49
CA GLU A 195 -10.93 -31.98 -15.60
C GLU A 195 -9.75 -31.86 -16.57
N LEU A 196 -8.81 -32.80 -16.49
CA LEU A 196 -7.56 -32.76 -17.24
C LEU A 196 -7.68 -33.60 -18.53
N PRO A 197 -7.31 -33.07 -19.72
CA PRO A 197 -7.45 -33.78 -21.01
C PRO A 197 -6.61 -35.05 -21.16
N ILE A 198 -5.59 -35.20 -20.31
CA ILE A 198 -4.73 -36.38 -20.21
C ILE A 198 -4.61 -36.72 -18.73
N GLU A 199 -4.75 -38.00 -18.39
CA GLU A 199 -4.56 -38.48 -17.03
C GLU A 199 -3.12 -38.11 -16.54
N PRO A 200 -2.97 -37.55 -15.32
CA PRO A 200 -1.70 -36.97 -14.90
C PRO A 200 -0.52 -37.94 -14.93
N TYR A 201 -0.69 -39.20 -14.51
CA TYR A 201 0.38 -40.20 -14.55
C TYR A 201 0.83 -40.50 -15.99
N VAL A 202 -0.12 -40.68 -16.91
CA VAL A 202 0.13 -40.88 -18.35
C VAL A 202 0.91 -39.69 -18.93
N LEU A 203 0.52 -38.46 -18.62
CA LEU A 203 1.24 -37.27 -19.08
C LEU A 203 2.67 -37.24 -18.53
N GLY A 204 2.85 -37.54 -17.24
CA GLY A 204 4.16 -37.56 -16.61
C GLY A 204 5.10 -38.59 -17.23
N ALA A 205 4.58 -39.79 -17.50
CA ALA A 205 5.32 -40.84 -18.18
C ALA A 205 5.72 -40.44 -19.60
N TRP A 206 4.84 -39.75 -20.35
CA TRP A 206 5.18 -39.26 -21.68
C TRP A 206 6.18 -38.09 -21.66
N LEU A 207 6.13 -37.21 -20.66
CA LEU A 207 7.08 -36.11 -20.53
C LEU A 207 8.52 -36.61 -20.32
N GLY A 208 8.70 -37.70 -19.58
CA GLY A 208 9.98 -38.40 -19.45
C GLY A 208 10.36 -39.15 -20.74
N ASP A 209 9.89 -40.39 -20.86
CA ASP A 209 10.30 -41.34 -21.90
C ASP A 209 9.40 -41.36 -23.16
N GLY A 210 8.56 -40.34 -23.35
CA GLY A 210 7.66 -40.24 -24.52
C GLY A 210 8.33 -39.73 -25.80
N HIS A 211 7.79 -40.11 -26.95
CA HIS A 211 8.25 -39.61 -28.26
C HIS A 211 7.76 -38.17 -28.49
N SER A 212 8.65 -37.23 -28.83
CA SER A 212 8.25 -35.82 -29.01
C SER A 212 7.24 -35.57 -30.13
N HIS A 213 7.12 -36.46 -31.12
CA HIS A 213 6.22 -36.28 -32.27
C HIS A 213 4.87 -37.01 -32.13
N CYS A 214 4.70 -37.89 -31.14
CA CYS A 214 3.48 -38.70 -31.00
C CYS A 214 3.28 -39.23 -29.58
N GLY A 215 2.08 -39.69 -29.26
CA GLY A 215 1.73 -40.26 -27.95
C GLY A 215 2.24 -41.69 -27.74
N ILE A 216 3.54 -41.92 -27.91
CA ILE A 216 4.22 -43.20 -27.63
C ILE A 216 5.09 -43.01 -26.39
N VAL A 217 5.14 -44.02 -25.52
CA VAL A 217 6.05 -44.09 -24.35
C VAL A 217 6.91 -45.34 -24.46
N TYR A 218 8.24 -45.18 -24.37
CA TYR A 218 9.20 -46.29 -24.47
C TYR A 218 9.67 -46.74 -23.10
N LYS A 219 9.60 -48.05 -22.79
CA LYS A 219 10.28 -48.58 -21.61
C LYS A 219 10.52 -50.10 -21.70
N SER A 220 11.11 -50.72 -20.67
CA SER A 220 11.20 -52.18 -20.60
C SER A 220 9.80 -52.78 -20.47
N ILE A 221 9.61 -53.99 -21.02
CA ILE A 221 8.31 -54.70 -20.95
C ILE A 221 7.78 -54.80 -19.52
N SER A 222 8.65 -55.11 -18.56
CA SER A 222 8.26 -55.24 -17.14
C SER A 222 7.72 -53.93 -16.57
N ASP A 223 8.39 -52.81 -16.85
CA ASP A 223 7.99 -51.49 -16.35
C ASP A 223 6.72 -51.03 -17.09
N LEU A 224 6.62 -51.24 -18.42
CA LEU A 224 5.41 -50.89 -19.19
C LEU A 224 4.17 -51.64 -18.72
N ALA A 225 4.29 -52.94 -18.41
CA ALA A 225 3.19 -53.75 -17.91
C ALA A 225 2.67 -53.25 -16.55
N GLU A 226 3.55 -52.72 -15.69
CA GLU A 226 3.18 -52.15 -14.40
C GLU A 226 2.62 -50.71 -14.54
N MET A 227 3.20 -49.90 -15.43
CA MET A 227 2.79 -48.51 -15.67
C MET A 227 1.44 -48.41 -16.41
N PHE A 228 1.18 -49.30 -17.37
CA PHE A 228 0.01 -49.29 -18.24
C PHE A 228 -0.58 -50.71 -18.38
N PRO A 229 -1.21 -51.26 -17.31
CA PRO A 229 -1.67 -52.65 -17.29
C PRO A 229 -2.76 -52.94 -18.33
N ASP A 230 -3.55 -51.94 -18.70
CA ASP A 230 -4.68 -52.07 -19.62
C ASP A 230 -4.34 -51.76 -21.09
N GLU A 231 -3.10 -51.32 -21.37
CA GLU A 231 -2.67 -50.93 -22.72
C GLU A 231 -1.83 -52.03 -23.37
N PRO A 232 -2.03 -52.33 -24.68
CA PRO A 232 -1.24 -53.34 -25.36
C PRO A 232 0.22 -52.88 -25.52
N ILE A 233 1.16 -53.73 -25.07
CA ILE A 233 2.59 -53.52 -25.28
C ILE A 233 2.95 -53.94 -26.71
N LEU A 234 3.41 -52.98 -27.51
CA LEU A 234 3.81 -53.21 -28.89
C LEU A 234 5.31 -53.55 -28.96
N ARG A 235 5.64 -54.59 -29.72
CA ARG A 235 7.01 -54.97 -30.08
C ARG A 235 7.15 -54.93 -31.59
N PHE A 236 8.35 -54.60 -32.07
CA PHE A 236 8.65 -54.74 -33.49
C PHE A 236 9.06 -56.19 -33.77
N ASP A 237 8.25 -56.94 -34.51
CA ASP A 237 8.61 -58.26 -35.04
C ASP A 237 9.52 -58.08 -36.26
N SER A 238 10.83 -58.05 -36.03
CA SER A 238 11.79 -58.28 -37.12
C SER A 238 13.02 -58.98 -36.58
N GLU A 239 13.35 -60.14 -37.15
CA GLU A 239 14.47 -61.04 -36.78
C GLU A 239 15.88 -60.43 -36.92
N VAL A 240 16.02 -59.13 -37.20
CA VAL A 240 17.29 -58.52 -37.64
C VAL A 240 17.86 -57.49 -36.66
N ASP A 241 17.17 -57.10 -35.58
CA ASP A 241 17.74 -56.08 -34.69
C ASP A 241 17.20 -56.15 -33.25
N SER A 242 18.07 -56.59 -32.33
CA SER A 242 17.80 -56.66 -30.88
C SER A 242 17.79 -55.29 -30.18
N SER A 243 17.88 -54.18 -30.94
CA SER A 243 18.06 -52.83 -30.44
C SER A 243 16.79 -51.98 -30.30
N ARG A 244 15.59 -52.48 -30.63
CA ARG A 244 14.36 -51.68 -30.56
C ARG A 244 13.63 -51.83 -29.23
N CYS A 245 13.52 -50.72 -28.49
CA CYS A 245 12.85 -50.65 -27.19
C CYS A 245 11.33 -50.92 -27.29
N PRO A 246 10.76 -51.77 -26.43
CA PRO A 246 9.30 -51.95 -26.29
C PRO A 246 8.59 -50.62 -25.98
N HIS A 247 7.33 -50.50 -26.41
CA HIS A 247 6.56 -49.27 -26.21
C HIS A 247 5.06 -49.51 -26.08
N VAL A 248 4.37 -48.52 -25.52
CA VAL A 248 2.90 -48.43 -25.51
C VAL A 248 2.45 -47.18 -26.26
N LYS A 249 1.23 -47.24 -26.81
CA LYS A 249 0.57 -46.11 -27.47
C LYS A 249 -0.83 -45.93 -26.87
N PRO A 250 -0.94 -45.24 -25.71
CA PRO A 250 -2.23 -45.05 -25.05
C PRO A 250 -3.27 -44.43 -25.98
N ARG A 251 -4.50 -44.92 -25.92
CA ARG A 251 -5.56 -44.49 -26.84
C ARG A 251 -5.84 -42.99 -26.67
N GLY A 252 -6.00 -42.27 -27.78
CA GLY A 252 -6.33 -40.84 -27.79
C GLY A 252 -5.19 -39.88 -27.40
N LEU A 253 -4.09 -40.37 -26.82
CA LEU A 253 -3.02 -39.54 -26.26
C LEU A 253 -2.41 -38.56 -27.28
N THR A 254 -2.19 -39.00 -28.53
CA THR A 254 -1.61 -38.11 -29.57
C THR A 254 -2.50 -36.92 -29.88
N SER A 255 -3.83 -37.11 -29.87
CA SER A 255 -4.80 -36.04 -30.12
C SER A 255 -4.82 -35.04 -28.95
N SER A 256 -4.83 -35.54 -27.72
CA SER A 256 -4.79 -34.68 -26.52
C SER A 256 -3.46 -33.92 -26.39
N LEU A 257 -2.33 -34.54 -26.71
CA LEU A 257 -1.01 -33.87 -26.74
C LEU A 257 -0.96 -32.75 -27.79
N ARG A 258 -1.60 -32.95 -28.94
CA ARG A 258 -1.71 -31.93 -29.98
C ARG A 258 -2.58 -30.77 -29.51
N ALA A 259 -3.72 -31.06 -28.87
CA ALA A 259 -4.61 -30.04 -28.31
C ALA A 259 -3.92 -29.18 -27.23
N LEU A 260 -3.05 -29.78 -26.42
CA LEU A 260 -2.27 -29.09 -25.38
C LEU A 260 -0.95 -28.46 -25.88
N ASN A 261 -0.68 -28.51 -27.19
CA ASN A 261 0.56 -27.98 -27.80
C ASN A 261 1.84 -28.56 -27.16
N LEU A 262 1.83 -29.87 -26.88
CA LEU A 262 2.94 -30.57 -26.24
C LEU A 262 3.88 -31.26 -27.25
N LEU A 263 3.38 -31.59 -28.45
CA LEU A 263 4.20 -32.20 -29.49
C LEU A 263 5.34 -31.27 -29.91
N GLN A 264 6.57 -31.79 -29.94
CA GLN A 264 7.83 -31.05 -30.10
C GLN A 264 8.09 -29.92 -29.09
N ASN A 265 7.24 -29.76 -28.10
CA ASN A 265 7.28 -28.68 -27.11
C ASN A 265 6.98 -29.25 -25.72
N LYS A 266 7.81 -30.18 -25.25
CA LYS A 266 7.61 -30.82 -23.94
C LYS A 266 7.74 -29.78 -22.81
N HIS A 267 6.64 -29.56 -22.10
CA HIS A 267 6.52 -28.68 -20.93
C HIS A 267 5.36 -29.17 -20.06
N ILE A 268 5.24 -28.69 -18.81
CA ILE A 268 4.07 -28.99 -17.98
C ILE A 268 3.03 -27.87 -18.19
N PRO A 269 1.81 -28.16 -18.68
CA PRO A 269 0.79 -27.14 -18.84
C PRO A 269 0.34 -26.57 -17.49
N SER A 270 -0.02 -25.28 -17.44
CA SER A 270 -0.42 -24.59 -16.20
C SER A 270 -1.61 -25.26 -15.49
N ALA A 271 -2.56 -25.81 -16.25
CA ALA A 271 -3.69 -26.57 -15.72
C ALA A 271 -3.23 -27.74 -14.80
N TYR A 272 -2.10 -28.38 -15.12
CA TYR A 272 -1.53 -29.45 -14.31
C TYR A 272 -0.73 -28.93 -13.12
N LEU A 273 -0.08 -27.77 -13.22
CA LEU A 273 0.64 -27.13 -12.10
C LEU A 273 -0.32 -26.58 -11.03
N ASN A 274 -1.54 -26.23 -11.41
CA ASN A 274 -2.58 -25.72 -10.49
C ASN A 274 -3.60 -26.79 -10.06
N ALA A 275 -3.46 -28.00 -10.60
CA ALA A 275 -4.34 -29.14 -10.32
C ALA A 275 -4.31 -29.56 -8.85
N SER A 276 -5.26 -30.42 -8.46
CA SER A 276 -5.35 -30.92 -7.09
C SER A 276 -4.05 -31.61 -6.68
N LYS A 277 -3.75 -31.60 -5.37
CA LYS A 277 -2.56 -32.25 -4.81
C LYS A 277 -2.39 -33.69 -5.31
N SER A 278 -3.47 -34.47 -5.37
CA SER A 278 -3.45 -35.86 -5.87
C SER A 278 -3.05 -35.93 -7.36
N GLN A 279 -3.65 -35.09 -8.20
CA GLN A 279 -3.33 -35.04 -9.64
C GLN A 279 -1.86 -34.67 -9.88
N ARG A 280 -1.33 -33.71 -9.13
CA ARG A 280 0.10 -33.34 -9.20
C ARG A 280 1.05 -34.44 -8.72
N ILE A 281 0.65 -35.22 -7.71
CA ILE A 281 1.42 -36.39 -7.26
C ILE A 281 1.49 -37.45 -8.35
N GLU A 282 0.37 -37.73 -9.03
CA GLU A 282 0.35 -38.70 -10.13
C GLU A 282 1.20 -38.24 -11.32
N LEU A 283 1.14 -36.95 -11.67
CA LEU A 283 2.03 -36.37 -12.67
C LEU A 283 3.51 -36.55 -12.31
N LEU A 284 3.86 -36.26 -11.06
CA LEU A 284 5.22 -36.44 -10.56
C LEU A 284 5.63 -37.91 -10.61
N ARG A 285 4.74 -38.85 -10.25
CA ARG A 285 5.01 -40.29 -10.30
C ARG A 285 5.33 -40.78 -11.71
N GLY A 286 4.57 -40.35 -12.71
CA GLY A 286 4.87 -40.68 -14.12
C GLY A 286 6.26 -40.19 -14.56
N LEU A 287 6.62 -38.95 -14.18
CA LEU A 287 7.95 -38.38 -14.45
C LEU A 287 9.09 -39.14 -13.74
N MET A 288 8.85 -39.59 -12.51
CA MET A 288 9.86 -40.29 -11.72
C MET A 288 10.00 -41.77 -12.13
N ASP A 289 8.93 -42.44 -12.51
CA ASP A 289 8.96 -43.84 -12.93
C ASP A 289 9.68 -44.05 -14.27
N THR A 290 9.72 -43.03 -15.11
CA THR A 290 10.55 -42.98 -16.32
C THR A 290 11.99 -42.64 -15.96
N ASP A 291 12.29 -41.35 -15.85
CA ASP A 291 13.65 -40.81 -15.77
C ASP A 291 14.17 -40.60 -14.33
N GLY A 292 13.32 -40.78 -13.33
CA GLY A 292 13.69 -40.64 -11.92
C GLY A 292 14.55 -41.81 -11.42
N THR A 293 15.60 -41.48 -10.68
CA THR A 293 16.49 -42.45 -10.02
C THR A 293 16.51 -42.18 -8.52
N VAL A 294 16.48 -43.25 -7.73
CA VAL A 294 16.63 -43.17 -6.26
C VAL A 294 17.85 -43.94 -5.80
N SER A 295 18.67 -43.31 -4.95
CA SER A 295 19.84 -43.90 -4.33
C SER A 295 20.00 -43.39 -2.91
N LYS A 296 20.01 -44.30 -1.93
CA LYS A 296 20.16 -43.98 -0.49
C LYS A 296 19.19 -42.88 -0.01
N GLY A 297 17.93 -42.94 -0.44
CA GLY A 297 16.87 -41.98 -0.09
C GLY A 297 16.92 -40.63 -0.82
N ARG A 298 17.91 -40.40 -1.68
CA ARG A 298 17.99 -39.21 -2.53
C ARG A 298 17.43 -39.52 -3.91
N VAL A 299 16.51 -38.69 -4.37
CA VAL A 299 15.91 -38.77 -5.71
C VAL A 299 16.64 -37.79 -6.64
N THR A 300 16.95 -38.24 -7.84
CA THR A 300 17.56 -37.44 -8.89
C THR A 300 16.83 -37.65 -10.21
N TRP A 301 16.64 -36.56 -10.94
CA TRP A 301 16.04 -36.55 -12.27
C TRP A 301 16.90 -35.68 -13.18
N THR A 302 17.31 -36.18 -14.35
CA THR A 302 18.24 -35.49 -15.27
C THR A 302 17.52 -35.16 -16.57
N GLN A 303 17.63 -33.93 -17.05
CA GLN A 303 17.00 -33.48 -18.29
C GLN A 303 17.85 -32.45 -19.03
N LYS A 304 17.75 -32.44 -20.36
CA LYS A 304 18.41 -31.47 -21.25
C LYS A 304 17.60 -30.18 -21.42
N SER A 305 16.26 -30.29 -21.45
CA SER A 305 15.35 -29.14 -21.59
C SER A 305 15.30 -28.30 -20.32
N GLN A 306 15.81 -27.07 -20.38
CA GLN A 306 15.74 -26.11 -19.27
C GLN A 306 14.30 -25.74 -18.90
N ARG A 307 13.41 -25.62 -19.90
CA ARG A 307 11.99 -25.32 -19.69
C ARG A 307 11.34 -26.41 -18.84
N LEU A 308 11.49 -27.67 -19.24
CA LEU A 308 10.91 -28.79 -18.51
C LEU A 308 11.56 -28.94 -17.11
N THR A 309 12.86 -28.66 -16.98
CA THR A 309 13.52 -28.59 -15.66
C THR A 309 12.87 -27.57 -14.74
N SER A 310 12.62 -26.34 -15.24
CA SER A 310 11.95 -25.29 -14.47
C SER A 310 10.52 -25.69 -14.08
N ASP A 311 9.76 -26.30 -14.99
CA ASP A 311 8.39 -26.74 -14.74
C ASP A 311 8.34 -27.85 -13.67
N VAL A 312 9.26 -28.81 -13.72
CA VAL A 312 9.38 -29.88 -12.71
C VAL A 312 9.79 -29.30 -11.35
N CYS A 313 10.67 -28.30 -11.32
CA CYS A 313 10.98 -27.58 -10.09
C CYS A 313 9.75 -26.88 -9.50
N ALA A 314 8.93 -26.23 -10.33
CA ALA A 314 7.68 -25.61 -9.90
C ALA A 314 6.69 -26.66 -9.36
N LEU A 315 6.54 -27.80 -10.05
CA LEU A 315 5.72 -28.93 -9.60
C LEU A 315 6.18 -29.44 -8.23
N LEU A 316 7.48 -29.68 -8.05
CA LEU A 316 8.06 -30.10 -6.77
C LEU A 316 7.81 -29.07 -5.66
N CYS A 317 8.05 -27.78 -5.92
CA CYS A 317 7.82 -26.72 -4.93
C CYS A 317 6.34 -26.62 -4.54
N SER A 318 5.43 -26.77 -5.50
CA SER A 318 3.99 -26.77 -5.26
C SER A 318 3.52 -27.95 -4.39
N LEU A 319 4.30 -29.04 -4.35
CA LEU A 319 4.08 -30.22 -3.50
C LEU A 319 4.80 -30.12 -2.14
N GLY A 320 5.38 -28.95 -1.80
CA GLY A 320 6.16 -28.76 -0.57
C GLY A 320 7.52 -29.46 -0.61
N ILE A 321 8.04 -29.80 -1.78
CA ILE A 321 9.31 -30.50 -1.94
C ILE A 321 10.41 -29.53 -2.33
N LYS A 322 11.38 -29.34 -1.43
CA LYS A 322 12.62 -28.60 -1.74
C LYS A 322 13.48 -29.40 -2.71
N CYS A 323 13.82 -28.77 -3.83
CA CYS A 323 14.71 -29.34 -4.84
C CYS A 323 15.91 -28.42 -5.11
N HIS A 324 16.96 -28.96 -5.72
CA HIS A 324 18.11 -28.18 -6.19
C HIS A 324 18.46 -28.61 -7.62
N VAL A 325 18.88 -27.66 -8.44
CA VAL A 325 19.31 -27.89 -9.82
C VAL A 325 20.82 -27.73 -9.90
N ARG A 326 21.49 -28.66 -10.56
CA ARG A 326 22.92 -28.55 -10.89
C ARG A 326 23.17 -28.87 -12.35
N SER A 327 24.15 -28.19 -12.95
CA SER A 327 24.66 -28.62 -14.26
C SER A 327 25.59 -29.83 -14.10
N VAL A 328 25.38 -30.86 -14.91
CA VAL A 328 26.20 -32.07 -14.95
C VAL A 328 26.60 -32.38 -16.38
N LYS A 329 27.87 -32.74 -16.57
CA LYS A 329 28.35 -33.30 -17.85
C LYS A 329 28.21 -34.80 -17.81
N LYS A 330 27.48 -35.39 -18.76
CA LYS A 330 27.36 -36.84 -18.91
C LYS A 330 27.97 -37.28 -20.24
N SER A 331 28.76 -38.35 -20.18
CA SER A 331 29.49 -38.88 -21.32
C SER A 331 29.00 -40.27 -21.71
N ILE A 332 28.81 -40.52 -22.99
CA ILE A 332 28.55 -41.86 -23.52
C ILE A 332 29.90 -42.48 -23.89
N ARG A 333 30.30 -43.51 -23.14
CA ARG A 333 31.64 -44.11 -23.27
C ARG A 333 31.89 -44.76 -24.64
N SER A 334 30.85 -45.28 -25.29
CA SER A 334 30.93 -45.93 -26.59
C SER A 334 31.05 -44.96 -27.77
N SER A 335 30.52 -43.73 -27.67
CA SER A 335 30.54 -42.74 -28.75
C SER A 335 31.43 -41.54 -28.47
N GLY A 336 32.01 -41.43 -27.27
CA GLY A 336 32.82 -40.27 -26.84
C GLY A 336 32.01 -38.98 -26.66
N PHE A 337 30.68 -39.00 -26.90
CA PHE A 337 29.82 -37.83 -26.79
C PHE A 337 29.72 -37.36 -25.34
N VAL A 338 29.94 -36.06 -25.11
CA VAL A 338 29.74 -35.39 -23.82
C VAL A 338 28.68 -34.33 -23.97
N GLY A 339 27.58 -34.45 -23.21
CA GLY A 339 26.52 -33.46 -23.14
C GLY A 339 26.44 -32.81 -21.77
N GLU A 340 26.01 -31.55 -21.75
CA GLU A 340 25.65 -30.83 -20.52
C GLU A 340 24.15 -30.96 -20.26
N TYR A 341 23.78 -31.27 -19.02
CA TYR A 341 22.41 -31.54 -18.61
C TYR A 341 22.11 -30.87 -17.27
N SER A 342 20.84 -30.56 -17.03
CA SER A 342 20.36 -30.14 -15.72
C SER A 342 19.91 -31.35 -14.92
N GLU A 343 20.47 -31.53 -13.72
CA GLU A 343 20.05 -32.55 -12.78
C GLU A 343 19.34 -31.92 -11.59
N ILE A 344 18.08 -32.29 -11.41
CA ILE A 344 17.28 -31.97 -10.24
C ILE A 344 17.54 -33.05 -9.18
N GLY A 345 17.94 -32.64 -7.98
CA GLY A 345 18.00 -33.52 -6.82
C GLY A 345 17.05 -33.08 -5.73
N PHE A 346 16.44 -34.03 -5.02
CA PHE A 346 15.62 -33.75 -3.85
C PHE A 346 15.53 -34.97 -2.92
N CYS A 347 15.02 -34.73 -1.72
CA CYS A 347 14.70 -35.76 -0.73
C CYS A 347 13.27 -35.50 -0.25
N THR A 348 12.45 -36.53 -0.10
CA THR A 348 11.06 -36.40 0.35
C THR A 348 10.56 -37.70 0.95
N ASP A 349 9.65 -37.59 1.93
CA ASP A 349 8.90 -38.72 2.49
C ASP A 349 7.68 -39.06 1.62
N LEU A 350 7.26 -38.16 0.74
CA LEU A 350 6.21 -38.42 -0.22
C LEU A 350 6.66 -39.52 -1.18
N GLN A 351 5.87 -40.58 -1.30
CA GLN A 351 6.20 -41.66 -2.22
C GLN A 351 6.02 -41.20 -3.67
N VAL A 352 7.13 -40.92 -4.36
CA VAL A 352 7.15 -40.34 -5.71
C VAL A 352 7.33 -41.38 -6.82
N PHE A 353 7.47 -42.66 -6.49
CA PHE A 353 7.48 -43.76 -7.46
C PHE A 353 6.24 -44.63 -7.31
N ARG A 354 5.66 -45.06 -8.43
CA ARG A 354 4.62 -46.11 -8.45
C ARG A 354 5.25 -47.47 -8.68
N LEU A 355 6.25 -47.56 -9.57
CA LEU A 355 6.98 -48.77 -9.91
C LEU A 355 7.60 -49.45 -8.68
N GLU A 356 7.22 -50.68 -8.38
CA GLU A 356 7.60 -51.43 -7.18
C GLU A 356 9.12 -51.41 -6.96
N ARG A 357 9.88 -51.70 -8.02
CA ARG A 357 11.36 -51.78 -7.94
C ARG A 357 12.03 -50.46 -7.54
N LYS A 358 11.39 -49.32 -7.79
CA LYS A 358 11.88 -47.98 -7.42
C LYS A 358 11.27 -47.56 -6.07
N ARG A 359 9.99 -47.85 -5.88
CA ARG A 359 9.21 -47.60 -4.67
C ARG A 359 9.83 -48.23 -3.43
N CYS A 360 10.21 -49.51 -3.49
CA CYS A 360 10.88 -50.20 -2.37
C CYS A 360 12.27 -49.62 -2.04
N LYS A 361 12.91 -48.92 -2.99
CA LYS A 361 14.23 -48.31 -2.79
C LYS A 361 14.13 -46.89 -2.21
N GLN A 362 12.98 -46.23 -2.32
CA GLN A 362 12.73 -44.96 -1.66
C GLN A 362 12.41 -45.20 -0.19
N THR A 363 13.44 -45.16 0.64
CA THR A 363 13.31 -45.16 2.10
C THR A 363 12.93 -43.77 2.62
N PRO A 364 12.12 -43.65 3.69
CA PRO A 364 11.83 -42.37 4.35
C PRO A 364 13.12 -41.58 4.66
N THR A 365 13.09 -40.28 4.44
CA THR A 365 14.28 -39.45 4.59
C THR A 365 14.56 -39.20 6.07
N ARG A 366 15.79 -39.52 6.51
CA ARG A 366 16.27 -39.14 7.85
C ARG A 366 16.80 -37.71 7.87
N ARG A 367 16.79 -37.01 6.74
CA ARG A 367 17.41 -35.69 6.63
C ARG A 367 16.41 -34.60 6.98
N ILE A 368 16.71 -33.88 8.05
CA ILE A 368 15.93 -32.73 8.51
C ILE A 368 16.21 -31.48 7.63
N ASP A 369 17.16 -31.52 6.70
CA ASP A 369 17.53 -30.40 5.81
C ASP A 369 16.51 -30.13 4.69
N CYS A 370 15.70 -31.12 4.31
CA CYS A 370 14.71 -30.99 3.24
C CYS A 370 13.51 -30.11 3.62
N HIS A 371 13.28 -29.89 4.92
CA HIS A 371 12.20 -29.05 5.45
C HIS A 371 12.59 -27.55 5.57
N TRP A 372 13.82 -27.18 5.20
CA TRP A 372 14.36 -25.83 5.42
C TRP A 372 15.11 -25.32 4.20
N ARG A 373 14.90 -24.06 3.82
CA ARG A 373 15.70 -23.31 2.83
C ARG A 373 16.71 -22.44 3.57
N TYR A 374 17.99 -22.61 3.29
CA TYR A 374 19.05 -21.88 3.97
C TYR A 374 19.40 -20.60 3.23
N ILE A 375 19.49 -19.48 3.95
CA ILE A 375 19.92 -18.20 3.39
C ILE A 375 21.44 -18.24 3.24
N ARG A 376 21.91 -18.02 2.01
CA ARG A 376 23.32 -18.08 1.62
C ARG A 376 23.99 -16.72 1.62
N ARG A 377 23.28 -15.71 1.11
CA ARG A 377 23.76 -14.34 0.97
C ARG A 377 22.58 -13.39 0.99
N ILE A 378 22.76 -12.23 1.58
CA ILE A 378 21.86 -11.09 1.43
C ILE A 378 22.70 -9.94 0.88
N GLU A 379 22.22 -9.25 -0.14
CA GLU A 379 22.91 -8.09 -0.70
C GLU A 379 21.95 -6.95 -0.98
N PRO A 380 22.35 -5.69 -0.77
CA PRO A 380 21.55 -4.54 -1.20
C PRO A 380 21.45 -4.53 -2.72
N ILE A 381 20.27 -4.15 -3.24
CA ILE A 381 20.02 -3.93 -4.66
C ILE A 381 19.46 -2.51 -4.86
N PRO A 382 19.47 -1.97 -6.09
CA PRO A 382 18.82 -0.69 -6.36
C PRO A 382 17.36 -0.71 -5.87
N THR A 383 16.93 0.37 -5.24
CA THR A 383 15.53 0.57 -4.87
C THR A 383 14.66 0.43 -6.12
N VAL A 384 13.66 -0.44 -6.01
CA VAL A 384 12.66 -0.68 -7.05
C VAL A 384 11.29 -0.43 -6.44
N GLU A 385 10.29 -0.20 -7.29
CA GLU A 385 8.91 -0.18 -6.84
C GLU A 385 8.58 -1.47 -6.07
N SER A 386 7.88 -1.34 -4.96
CA SER A 386 7.53 -2.44 -4.07
C SER A 386 6.13 -2.26 -3.48
N TYR A 387 5.55 -3.33 -2.94
CA TYR A 387 4.16 -3.35 -2.47
C TYR A 387 4.03 -4.19 -1.20
N CYS A 388 3.17 -3.77 -0.26
CA CYS A 388 2.74 -4.58 0.88
C CYS A 388 1.33 -5.12 0.63
N ILE A 389 1.07 -6.33 1.13
CA ILE A 389 -0.28 -6.92 1.15
C ILE A 389 -0.64 -7.45 2.54
N GLN A 390 -1.94 -7.46 2.81
CA GLN A 390 -2.54 -8.14 3.95
C GLN A 390 -3.39 -9.29 3.43
N VAL A 391 -3.32 -10.42 4.12
CA VAL A 391 -4.11 -11.61 3.83
C VAL A 391 -4.95 -12.01 5.04
N ASP A 392 -6.09 -12.65 4.80
CA ASP A 392 -7.01 -13.10 5.85
C ASP A 392 -6.61 -14.43 6.52
N HIS A 393 -5.50 -15.06 6.09
CA HIS A 393 -5.05 -16.35 6.59
C HIS A 393 -4.75 -16.32 8.08
N PRO A 394 -5.01 -17.42 8.80
CA PRO A 394 -4.67 -17.50 10.20
C PRO A 394 -3.27 -17.17 10.64
N SER A 395 -2.27 -17.71 9.99
CA SER A 395 -0.88 -17.38 10.29
C SER A 395 -0.45 -15.98 9.85
N HIS A 396 -1.31 -15.20 9.18
CA HIS A 396 -0.96 -13.96 8.46
C HIS A 396 0.24 -14.11 7.52
N THR A 397 0.50 -15.34 7.08
CA THR A 397 1.53 -15.67 6.11
C THR A 397 0.93 -15.86 4.73
N PHE A 398 1.69 -15.48 3.72
CA PHE A 398 1.43 -15.87 2.34
C PHE A 398 2.71 -16.41 1.70
N LEU A 399 2.54 -17.16 0.62
CA LEU A 399 3.63 -17.70 -0.18
C LEU A 399 4.03 -16.70 -1.25
N ALA A 400 5.32 -16.48 -1.45
CA ALA A 400 5.89 -15.54 -2.41
C ALA A 400 7.04 -16.16 -3.20
N GLY A 401 7.21 -15.72 -4.44
CA GLY A 401 8.12 -16.30 -5.42
C GLY A 401 7.66 -17.65 -5.98
N ARG A 402 8.28 -18.09 -7.07
CA ARG A 402 8.02 -19.40 -7.71
C ARG A 402 8.34 -20.60 -6.79
N GLN A 403 9.04 -20.34 -5.70
CA GLN A 403 9.52 -21.31 -4.72
C GLN A 403 8.68 -21.34 -3.44
N TYR A 404 7.63 -20.51 -3.37
CA TYR A 404 6.66 -20.50 -2.27
C TYR A 404 7.32 -20.16 -0.91
N CYS A 405 8.03 -19.03 -0.83
CA CYS A 405 8.64 -18.51 0.41
C CYS A 405 7.60 -17.86 1.34
N VAL A 406 7.71 -18.05 2.66
CA VAL A 406 6.73 -17.59 3.68
C VAL A 406 7.09 -16.19 4.24
N THR A 407 6.09 -15.31 4.46
CA THR A 407 6.21 -13.90 4.97
C THR A 407 5.18 -13.56 6.11
N HIS A 408 5.21 -12.44 6.88
CA HIS A 408 4.32 -12.20 8.09
C HIS A 408 3.89 -10.72 8.45
N ASN A 409 2.83 -10.50 9.29
CA ASN A 409 2.27 -9.20 9.81
C ASN A 409 1.99 -9.11 11.39
N THR A 410 2.22 -7.94 12.06
CA THR A 410 2.47 -7.55 13.51
C THR A 410 1.41 -7.69 14.69
N GLU A 411 1.60 -7.07 15.90
CA GLU A 411 1.92 -7.70 17.22
C GLU A 411 1.45 -7.07 18.61
N THR A 412 1.41 -5.76 18.93
CA THR A 412 1.33 -5.17 20.33
C THR A 412 0.32 -5.72 21.36
N LEU A 413 -1.01 -5.69 21.14
CA LEU A 413 -2.02 -6.08 22.15
C LEU A 413 -1.90 -7.55 22.63
N ILE A 414 -1.24 -8.40 21.85
CA ILE A 414 -0.99 -9.80 22.21
C ILE A 414 0.02 -9.93 23.34
N ASN A 415 0.96 -8.98 23.49
CA ASN A 415 1.90 -8.98 24.61
C ASN A 415 1.20 -8.87 25.95
N MET A 416 0.34 -7.85 26.07
CA MET A 416 -0.41 -7.62 27.30
C MET A 416 -1.27 -8.85 27.64
N LEU A 417 -1.89 -9.45 26.62
CA LEU A 417 -2.66 -10.67 26.81
C LEU A 417 -1.83 -11.83 27.38
N GLY A 418 -0.59 -12.01 26.95
CA GLY A 418 0.26 -13.07 27.49
C GLY A 418 0.68 -12.84 28.91
N TRP A 419 1.06 -11.62 29.26
CA TRP A 419 1.37 -11.23 30.63
C TRP A 419 0.17 -11.49 31.56
N ILE A 420 -1.04 -11.12 31.14
CA ILE A 420 -2.28 -11.39 31.87
C ILE A 420 -2.44 -12.90 32.08
N VAL A 421 -2.25 -13.70 31.04
CA VAL A 421 -2.45 -15.16 31.09
C VAL A 421 -1.42 -15.86 31.96
N GLU A 422 -0.19 -15.36 32.00
CA GLU A 422 0.86 -16.00 32.78
C GLU A 422 0.75 -15.65 34.26
N TYR A 423 0.60 -14.35 34.59
CA TYR A 423 0.73 -13.88 35.96
C TYR A 423 -0.58 -13.64 36.69
N ASP A 424 -1.54 -12.95 36.07
CA ASP A 424 -2.74 -12.50 36.80
C ASP A 424 -3.94 -13.41 36.61
N ARG A 425 -4.06 -14.06 35.44
CA ARG A 425 -5.10 -15.02 35.06
C ARG A 425 -6.49 -14.52 35.40
N ALA A 426 -6.83 -13.33 34.91
CA ALA A 426 -8.10 -12.68 35.20
C ALA A 426 -8.98 -12.55 33.95
N ASN A 427 -10.29 -12.39 34.19
CA ASN A 427 -11.25 -12.17 33.11
C ASN A 427 -10.84 -10.96 32.27
N THR A 428 -10.71 -11.19 30.97
CA THR A 428 -10.23 -10.20 29.99
C THR A 428 -11.22 -10.13 28.85
N LEU A 429 -11.57 -8.92 28.40
CA LEU A 429 -12.36 -8.71 27.20
C LEU A 429 -11.52 -7.94 26.18
N LEU A 430 -11.21 -8.59 25.07
CA LEU A 430 -10.55 -8.01 23.90
C LEU A 430 -11.61 -7.64 22.86
N ILE A 431 -11.67 -6.38 22.46
CA ILE A 431 -12.71 -5.84 21.59
C ILE A 431 -12.06 -5.39 20.28
N MET A 432 -12.56 -5.94 19.18
CA MET A 432 -12.23 -5.52 17.82
C MET A 432 -13.42 -4.76 17.21
N ASP A 433 -13.22 -4.07 16.08
CA ASP A 433 -14.33 -3.45 15.34
C ASP A 433 -15.40 -4.51 14.98
N THR A 434 -15.01 -5.59 14.29
CA THR A 434 -15.93 -6.67 13.90
C THR A 434 -15.65 -8.00 14.59
N LYS A 435 -16.70 -8.80 14.78
CA LYS A 435 -16.60 -10.15 15.35
C LYS A 435 -15.75 -11.08 14.47
N THR A 436 -15.83 -10.91 13.15
CA THR A 436 -15.00 -11.63 12.18
C THR A 436 -13.52 -11.35 12.38
N SER A 437 -13.13 -10.08 12.53
CA SER A 437 -11.74 -9.69 12.82
C SER A 437 -11.24 -10.27 14.14
N GLY A 438 -12.09 -10.31 15.17
CA GLY A 438 -11.78 -10.94 16.47
C GLY A 438 -11.59 -12.45 16.39
N ILE A 439 -12.48 -13.17 15.70
CA ILE A 439 -12.36 -14.61 15.50
C ILE A 439 -11.10 -14.97 14.71
N ALA A 440 -10.78 -14.16 13.69
CA ALA A 440 -9.52 -14.27 12.97
C ALA A 440 -8.38 -14.12 13.97
N LEU A 441 -8.18 -12.95 14.59
CA LEU A 441 -7.12 -12.70 15.57
C LEU A 441 -6.96 -13.84 16.63
N SER A 442 -8.07 -14.37 17.12
CA SER A 442 -8.13 -15.50 18.05
C SER A 442 -7.49 -16.78 17.51
N LYS A 443 -8.00 -17.30 16.38
CA LYS A 443 -7.51 -18.54 15.75
C LYS A 443 -6.06 -18.44 15.32
N ASN A 444 -5.71 -17.24 14.92
CA ASN A 444 -4.55 -16.90 14.12
C ASN A 444 -3.31 -16.66 14.95
N ARG A 445 -3.49 -15.90 16.02
CA ARG A 445 -2.39 -15.33 16.78
C ARG A 445 -2.54 -15.65 18.25
N ILE A 446 -3.71 -15.42 18.85
CA ILE A 446 -3.92 -15.62 20.29
C ILE A 446 -3.85 -17.10 20.67
N ARG A 447 -4.59 -17.99 20.03
CA ARG A 447 -4.61 -19.43 20.41
C ARG A 447 -3.25 -20.10 20.22
N PRO A 448 -2.56 -19.93 19.07
CA PRO A 448 -1.19 -20.41 18.93
C PRO A 448 -0.25 -19.84 20.00
N PHE A 449 -0.41 -18.55 20.33
CA PHE A 449 0.36 -17.90 21.39
C PHE A 449 0.14 -18.48 22.77
N LEU A 450 -1.12 -18.65 23.19
CA LEU A 450 -1.44 -19.24 24.48
C LEU A 450 -0.94 -20.68 24.59
N ARG A 451 -0.97 -21.44 23.50
CA ARG A 451 -0.41 -22.80 23.44
C ARG A 451 1.11 -22.79 23.60
N ASP A 452 1.80 -22.01 22.77
CA ASP A 452 3.25 -22.10 22.62
C ASP A 452 4.01 -21.37 23.74
N VAL A 453 3.46 -20.27 24.28
CA VAL A 453 4.10 -19.45 25.33
C VAL A 453 3.55 -19.79 26.71
N CYS A 454 2.22 -19.87 26.84
CA CYS A 454 1.57 -20.05 28.14
C CYS A 454 1.25 -21.52 28.47
N GLY A 455 1.49 -22.45 27.55
CA GLY A 455 1.21 -23.89 27.73
C GLY A 455 -0.28 -24.25 27.75
N LEU A 456 -1.15 -23.35 27.28
CA LEU A 456 -2.61 -23.53 27.28
C LEU A 456 -3.09 -23.99 25.91
N ASP A 457 -3.26 -25.30 25.76
CA ASP A 457 -3.67 -25.93 24.51
C ASP A 457 -5.19 -26.11 24.41
N TYR A 458 -5.83 -25.26 23.59
CA TYR A 458 -7.26 -25.31 23.30
C TYR A 458 -7.63 -26.22 22.12
N SER A 459 -6.68 -27.02 21.60
CA SER A 459 -6.95 -27.96 20.50
C SER A 459 -7.80 -29.18 20.91
N LYS A 460 -7.82 -29.53 22.20
CA LYS A 460 -8.44 -30.75 22.73
C LYS A 460 -9.82 -30.58 23.36
N THR A 461 -10.28 -29.35 23.61
CA THR A 461 -11.61 -29.07 24.19
C THR A 461 -12.78 -29.29 23.22
N ALA A 462 -12.50 -29.73 21.99
CA ALA A 462 -13.51 -30.11 21.00
C ALA A 462 -14.07 -31.55 21.20
N SER A 463 -14.13 -32.07 22.43
CA SER A 463 -14.65 -33.42 22.69
C SER A 463 -16.16 -33.44 22.92
N SER A 464 -16.88 -33.83 21.87
CA SER A 464 -17.96 -34.83 21.89
C SER A 464 -19.10 -34.69 22.92
N LYS A 465 -20.14 -33.91 22.58
CA LYS A 465 -21.58 -34.28 22.67
C LYS A 465 -22.45 -33.06 22.34
N GLY A 466 -23.08 -33.06 21.18
CA GLY A 466 -24.12 -32.09 20.82
C GLY A 466 -24.07 -31.72 19.35
N LYS A 467 -25.03 -32.23 18.57
CA LYS A 467 -25.29 -31.77 17.20
C LYS A 467 -25.75 -30.30 17.25
N ASP A 468 -25.20 -29.52 16.32
CA ASP A 468 -25.74 -28.27 15.77
C ASP A 468 -25.83 -27.07 16.75
N ASN A 469 -24.69 -26.39 17.00
CA ASN A 469 -24.55 -24.91 17.11
C ASN A 469 -23.23 -24.42 17.77
N ASP A 470 -22.31 -25.30 18.18
CA ASP A 470 -21.23 -24.93 19.13
C ASP A 470 -19.86 -24.54 18.51
N HIS A 471 -19.79 -24.38 17.18
CA HIS A 471 -18.54 -24.04 16.50
C HIS A 471 -18.15 -22.55 16.56
N SER A 472 -19.03 -21.66 17.04
CA SER A 472 -18.78 -20.21 17.11
C SER A 472 -18.32 -19.72 18.50
N MET A 473 -18.85 -20.29 19.60
CA MET A 473 -18.57 -19.81 20.96
C MET A 473 -17.14 -20.08 21.43
N ASN A 474 -16.59 -21.25 21.09
CA ASN A 474 -15.23 -21.62 21.51
C ASN A 474 -14.15 -20.69 20.95
N ALA A 475 -14.36 -20.06 19.78
CA ALA A 475 -13.37 -19.18 19.15
C ALA A 475 -13.24 -17.81 19.84
N VAL A 476 -14.28 -17.37 20.54
CA VAL A 476 -14.33 -16.07 21.21
C VAL A 476 -14.10 -16.15 22.71
N ASP A 477 -14.39 -17.27 23.36
CA ASP A 477 -14.14 -17.46 24.80
C ASP A 477 -13.02 -18.50 25.06
N LEU A 478 -11.90 -18.05 25.63
CA LEU A 478 -10.72 -18.87 25.91
C LEU A 478 -10.50 -18.97 27.43
N GLY A 479 -10.73 -20.14 28.01
CA GLY A 479 -10.57 -20.36 29.45
C GLY A 479 -9.12 -20.47 29.88
N ILE A 480 -8.59 -19.51 30.64
CA ILE A 480 -7.17 -19.40 31.00
C ILE A 480 -6.85 -19.96 32.40
N GLY A 481 -7.76 -20.76 32.97
CA GLY A 481 -7.60 -21.46 34.24
C GLY A 481 -8.07 -20.66 35.46
N ARG A 482 -8.31 -21.34 36.60
CA ARG A 482 -8.87 -20.77 37.85
C ARG A 482 -10.23 -20.05 37.69
N GLY A 483 -11.02 -20.45 36.68
CA GLY A 483 -12.33 -19.84 36.39
C GLY A 483 -12.26 -18.52 35.63
N ALA A 484 -11.09 -18.10 35.16
CA ALA A 484 -10.92 -16.90 34.36
C ALA A 484 -10.92 -17.17 32.84
N ASN A 485 -11.47 -16.23 32.07
CA ASN A 485 -11.65 -16.34 30.62
C ASN A 485 -11.15 -15.09 29.87
N VAL A 486 -10.62 -15.29 28.68
CA VAL A 486 -10.40 -14.22 27.68
C VAL A 486 -11.56 -14.29 26.70
N LYS A 487 -12.42 -13.29 26.73
CA LYS A 487 -13.51 -13.10 25.78
C LYS A 487 -13.08 -12.16 24.66
N ILE A 488 -13.41 -12.49 23.43
CA ILE A 488 -13.14 -11.69 22.24
C ILE A 488 -14.49 -11.21 21.68
N GLY A 489 -14.72 -9.90 21.74
CA GLY A 489 -15.98 -9.27 21.39
C GLY A 489 -15.86 -8.32 20.20
N SER A 490 -17.02 -7.89 19.69
CA SER A 490 -17.12 -6.84 18.68
C SER A 490 -17.71 -5.58 19.27
N SER A 491 -17.16 -4.43 18.90
CA SER A 491 -17.75 -3.13 19.23
C SER A 491 -19.12 -2.90 18.59
N ARG A 492 -19.50 -3.74 17.61
CA ARG A 492 -20.78 -3.66 16.91
C ARG A 492 -21.92 -4.43 17.58
N CYS A 493 -21.65 -5.19 18.64
CA CYS A 493 -22.61 -6.09 19.27
C CYS A 493 -22.67 -5.84 20.79
N ALA A 494 -23.77 -5.24 21.26
CA ALA A 494 -23.93 -4.92 22.68
C ALA A 494 -23.94 -6.18 23.55
N GLY A 495 -24.52 -7.29 23.07
CA GLY A 495 -24.49 -8.58 23.75
C GLY A 495 -23.07 -9.11 24.02
N ASP A 496 -22.10 -8.81 23.15
CA ASP A 496 -20.70 -9.19 23.38
C ASP A 496 -20.09 -8.38 24.54
N LEU A 497 -20.54 -7.14 24.70
CA LEU A 497 -20.08 -6.17 25.72
C LEU A 497 -20.82 -6.32 27.06
N CYS A 498 -22.00 -6.94 27.11
CA CYS A 498 -22.93 -6.93 28.26
C CYS A 498 -22.86 -8.10 29.24
N SER A 499 -22.05 -9.13 28.98
CA SER A 499 -22.24 -10.44 29.63
C SER A 499 -21.54 -10.65 30.98
N THR A 500 -20.26 -10.30 31.15
CA THR A 500 -19.47 -10.73 32.32
C THR A 500 -18.55 -9.62 32.84
N PRO A 501 -18.42 -9.42 34.16
CA PRO A 501 -17.41 -8.52 34.73
C PRO A 501 -15.98 -8.94 34.36
N VAL A 502 -15.15 -7.99 33.94
CA VAL A 502 -13.76 -8.23 33.49
C VAL A 502 -12.77 -7.30 34.21
N LYS A 503 -11.58 -7.83 34.50
CA LYS A 503 -10.48 -7.05 35.08
C LYS A 503 -9.69 -6.32 34.00
N TYR A 504 -9.53 -6.90 32.81
CA TYR A 504 -8.81 -6.26 31.70
C TYR A 504 -9.72 -5.98 30.52
N LEU A 505 -9.61 -4.78 29.97
CA LEU A 505 -10.23 -4.38 28.71
C LEU A 505 -9.13 -4.05 27.70
N LEU A 506 -9.11 -4.72 26.56
CA LEU A 506 -8.18 -4.45 25.46
C LEU A 506 -9.00 -4.02 24.25
N MET A 507 -8.77 -2.83 23.71
CA MET A 507 -9.59 -2.23 22.66
C MET A 507 -8.72 -1.80 21.49
N ASP A 508 -9.01 -2.30 20.29
CA ASP A 508 -8.25 -2.01 19.07
C ASP A 508 -9.08 -1.25 18.03
N GLU A 509 -8.41 -0.40 17.26
CA GLU A 509 -8.99 0.44 16.19
C GLU A 509 -10.21 1.28 16.63
N LEU A 510 -10.13 1.94 17.79
CA LEU A 510 -11.26 2.68 18.38
C LEU A 510 -11.93 3.69 17.44
N ASP A 511 -11.16 4.37 16.58
CA ASP A 511 -11.71 5.36 15.66
C ASP A 511 -12.60 4.75 14.57
N ARG A 512 -12.50 3.44 14.32
CA ARG A 512 -13.38 2.74 13.36
C ARG A 512 -14.70 2.29 13.97
N TRP A 513 -14.82 2.31 15.29
CA TRP A 513 -16.01 1.79 15.97
C TRP A 513 -17.21 2.71 15.71
N GLN A 514 -18.41 2.15 15.71
CA GLN A 514 -19.66 2.91 15.57
C GLN A 514 -20.00 3.74 16.82
N GLN A 515 -20.55 4.96 16.66
CA GLN A 515 -20.87 5.87 17.77
C GLN A 515 -21.88 5.27 18.77
N GLU A 516 -22.85 4.51 18.27
CA GLU A 516 -23.90 3.89 19.09
C GLU A 516 -24.23 2.49 18.56
N ILE A 517 -24.57 1.57 19.47
CA ILE A 517 -25.04 0.23 19.12
C ILE A 517 -26.58 0.18 19.17
N ARG A 518 -27.26 0.41 18.04
CA ARG A 518 -28.71 0.13 17.87
C ARG A 518 -29.61 0.63 19.03
N GLY A 519 -29.35 1.80 19.61
CA GLY A 519 -30.15 2.35 20.72
C GLY A 519 -29.77 1.86 22.12
N GLU A 520 -28.76 0.99 22.26
CA GLU A 520 -28.25 0.50 23.55
C GLU A 520 -27.12 1.39 24.12
N GLY A 521 -26.69 2.41 23.39
CA GLY A 521 -25.66 3.37 23.80
C GLY A 521 -24.27 3.13 23.20
N ASP A 522 -23.30 3.88 23.71
CA ASP A 522 -21.91 3.90 23.22
C ASP A 522 -21.15 2.61 23.61
N PRO A 523 -20.47 1.93 22.67
CA PRO A 523 -19.75 0.67 22.92
C PRO A 523 -18.67 0.79 24.00
N ILE A 524 -17.95 1.91 24.06
CA ILE A 524 -16.85 2.10 25.02
C ILE A 524 -17.43 2.24 26.43
N SER A 525 -18.49 3.03 26.57
CA SER A 525 -19.26 3.17 27.81
C SER A 525 -19.80 1.82 28.28
N LEU A 526 -20.39 1.01 27.39
CA LEU A 526 -20.86 -0.34 27.71
C LEU A 526 -19.73 -1.26 28.18
N ALA A 527 -18.56 -1.20 27.54
CA ALA A 527 -17.39 -1.98 27.94
C ALA A 527 -16.87 -1.57 29.33
N PHE A 528 -16.79 -0.27 29.63
CA PHE A 528 -16.37 0.22 30.94
C PHE A 528 -17.26 -0.24 32.10
N GLN A 529 -18.56 -0.40 31.87
CA GLN A 529 -19.48 -0.94 32.88
C GLN A 529 -19.07 -2.34 33.38
N ARG A 530 -18.27 -3.09 32.61
CA ARG A 530 -17.80 -4.43 33.00
C ARG A 530 -16.63 -4.39 33.99
N GLN A 531 -15.94 -3.25 34.10
CA GLN A 531 -14.76 -3.10 34.95
C GLN A 531 -15.07 -2.48 36.32
N LEU A 532 -16.30 -1.97 36.54
CA LEU A 532 -16.69 -1.28 37.78
C LEU A 532 -16.40 -2.04 39.09
N ARG A 533 -16.35 -3.37 39.04
CA ARG A 533 -16.12 -4.22 40.22
C ARG A 533 -14.64 -4.51 40.50
N PHE A 534 -13.72 -4.07 39.65
CA PHE A 534 -12.30 -4.43 39.74
C PHE A 534 -11.38 -3.21 39.65
N ARG A 535 -10.27 -3.28 40.38
CA ARG A 535 -9.07 -2.48 40.06
C ARG A 535 -8.38 -3.08 38.85
N GLY A 536 -8.96 -2.80 37.69
CA GLY A 536 -8.54 -3.32 36.39
C GLY A 536 -7.65 -2.37 35.61
N MET A 537 -7.20 -2.82 34.43
CA MET A 537 -6.48 -2.02 33.43
C MET A 537 -7.25 -2.02 32.10
N THR A 538 -7.40 -0.84 31.50
CA THR A 538 -7.91 -0.70 30.13
C THR A 538 -6.78 -0.28 29.19
N VAL A 539 -6.70 -0.89 28.01
CA VAL A 539 -5.76 -0.50 26.95
C VAL A 539 -6.54 -0.16 25.70
N MET A 540 -6.32 1.03 25.17
CA MET A 540 -6.96 1.55 23.96
C MET A 540 -5.89 1.86 22.91
N CYS A 541 -6.06 1.37 21.69
CA CYS A 541 -5.12 1.62 20.60
C CYS A 541 -5.85 1.97 19.30
N SER A 542 -5.40 3.02 18.59
CA SER A 542 -5.91 3.34 17.26
C SER A 542 -4.95 4.28 16.51
N THR A 543 -4.99 4.25 15.18
CA THR A 543 -4.59 5.42 14.39
C THR A 543 -5.63 6.52 14.58
N PRO A 544 -5.21 7.79 14.74
CA PRO A 544 -6.14 8.90 14.81
C PRO A 544 -6.74 9.21 13.44
N THR A 545 -7.97 9.73 13.43
CA THR A 545 -8.67 10.05 12.20
C THR A 545 -9.02 11.53 12.04
N LEU A 546 -9.82 12.07 12.95
CA LEU A 546 -10.30 13.45 12.95
C LEU A 546 -10.16 14.05 14.36
N GLU A 547 -10.34 15.37 14.48
CA GLU A 547 -10.19 16.08 15.76
C GLU A 547 -11.20 15.58 16.82
N ASP A 548 -12.41 15.24 16.39
CA ASP A 548 -13.48 14.64 17.18
C ASP A 548 -13.42 13.09 17.24
N GLY A 549 -12.35 12.51 16.68
CA GLY A 549 -12.06 11.08 16.73
C GLY A 549 -11.99 10.56 18.18
N ARG A 550 -12.43 9.32 18.37
CA ARG A 550 -12.56 8.70 19.70
C ARG A 550 -11.24 8.57 20.42
N ILE A 551 -10.20 8.09 19.73
CA ILE A 551 -8.87 7.94 20.32
C ILE A 551 -8.32 9.29 20.75
N ASN A 552 -8.58 10.36 20.00
CA ASN A 552 -8.13 11.71 20.34
C ASN A 552 -8.84 12.23 21.59
N LYS A 553 -10.16 12.00 21.70
CA LYS A 553 -10.94 12.35 22.90
C LYS A 553 -10.37 11.70 24.16
N TYR A 554 -10.08 10.39 24.12
CA TYR A 554 -9.53 9.68 25.28
C TYR A 554 -8.04 9.99 25.52
N PHE A 555 -7.28 10.26 24.47
CA PHE A 555 -5.91 10.75 24.60
C PHE A 555 -5.88 12.04 25.44
N LYS A 556 -6.74 13.02 25.11
CA LYS A 556 -6.87 14.29 25.85
C LYS A 556 -7.30 14.14 27.31
N GLN A 557 -7.99 13.05 27.66
CA GLN A 557 -8.39 12.76 29.04
C GLN A 557 -7.24 12.16 29.87
N GLY A 558 -6.24 11.56 29.24
CA GLY A 558 -5.04 11.06 29.91
C GLY A 558 -3.95 12.12 30.05
N THR A 559 -2.71 11.69 30.29
CA THR A 559 -1.53 12.55 30.50
C THR A 559 -1.03 13.32 29.28
N CYS A 560 -1.42 12.93 28.07
CA CYS A 560 -1.05 13.56 26.80
C CYS A 560 0.47 13.60 26.55
N GLU A 561 1.16 12.51 26.85
CA GLU A 561 2.60 12.38 26.63
C GLU A 561 2.88 12.10 25.16
N THR A 562 3.88 12.77 24.59
CA THR A 562 4.23 12.66 23.17
C THR A 562 5.64 12.12 23.02
N TRP A 563 5.86 11.15 22.13
CA TRP A 563 7.19 10.64 21.82
C TRP A 563 8.00 11.70 21.07
N CYS A 564 9.12 12.13 21.66
CA CYS A 564 9.91 13.25 21.18
C CYS A 564 11.39 12.86 21.05
N ALA A 565 12.08 13.45 20.09
CA ALA A 565 13.53 13.55 20.14
C ALA A 565 13.93 14.62 21.17
N VAL A 566 14.94 14.35 21.98
CA VAL A 566 15.45 15.29 22.99
C VAL A 566 16.62 16.06 22.39
N CYS A 567 16.39 17.35 22.15
CA CYS A 567 17.43 18.26 21.68
C CYS A 567 18.58 18.30 22.70
N LYS A 568 19.81 18.60 22.25
CA LYS A 568 20.97 18.79 23.14
C LYS A 568 20.78 19.88 24.20
N CYS A 569 19.84 20.82 23.99
CA CYS A 569 19.49 21.83 24.99
C CYS A 569 18.46 21.34 26.04
N GLY A 570 17.95 20.11 25.91
CA GLY A 570 16.92 19.52 26.76
C GLY A 570 15.48 19.68 26.24
N ALA A 571 15.28 20.37 25.11
CA ALA A 571 13.94 20.59 24.55
C ALA A 571 13.37 19.31 23.92
N PHE A 572 12.09 19.03 24.19
CA PHE A 572 11.36 17.91 23.59
C PHE A 572 10.82 18.30 22.21
N MET A 573 11.28 17.60 21.17
CA MET A 573 10.90 17.81 19.78
C MET A 573 9.99 16.67 19.28
N PRO A 574 8.66 16.89 19.17
CA PRO A 574 7.72 15.87 18.67
C PRO A 574 7.85 15.61 17.17
N CYS A 575 8.51 16.51 16.44
CA CYS A 575 8.81 16.41 15.01
C CYS A 575 7.59 16.13 14.15
N ARG A 576 6.56 16.99 14.23
CA ARG A 576 5.37 16.84 13.38
C ARG A 576 5.75 17.07 11.92
N TRP A 577 4.93 16.57 11.01
CA TRP A 577 5.15 16.74 9.57
C TRP A 577 5.31 18.21 9.17
N ALA A 578 4.50 19.08 9.79
CA ALA A 578 4.54 20.53 9.56
C ALA A 578 5.75 21.24 10.19
N ASP A 579 6.49 20.60 11.10
CA ASP A 579 7.70 21.17 11.71
C ASP A 579 8.95 20.96 10.82
N ILE A 580 8.86 20.12 9.78
CA ILE A 580 9.96 19.84 8.86
C ILE A 580 10.06 20.96 7.81
N ASP A 581 11.25 21.55 7.69
CA ASP A 581 11.60 22.52 6.67
C ASP A 581 11.97 21.81 5.37
N TRP A 582 11.25 22.19 4.31
CA TRP A 582 11.39 21.67 2.94
C TRP A 582 12.04 22.67 1.98
N SER A 583 12.59 23.78 2.49
CA SER A 583 13.24 24.82 1.67
C SER A 583 14.35 24.27 0.78
N ASP A 584 15.10 23.28 1.26
CA ASP A 584 15.93 22.39 0.44
C ASP A 584 15.32 20.98 0.39
N PRO A 585 14.61 20.61 -0.69
CA PRO A 585 14.03 19.28 -0.83
C PRO A 585 15.07 18.14 -0.85
N SER A 586 16.33 18.46 -1.14
CA SER A 586 17.42 17.49 -1.18
C SER A 586 17.97 17.16 0.22
N GLU A 587 17.68 17.97 1.24
CA GLU A 587 18.09 17.73 2.62
C GLU A 587 17.09 18.39 3.59
N PRO A 588 15.91 17.77 3.81
CA PRO A 588 14.91 18.35 4.70
C PRO A 588 15.44 18.38 6.13
N THR A 589 15.15 19.48 6.83
CA THR A 589 15.65 19.72 8.19
C THR A 589 14.55 20.07 9.16
N ILE A 590 14.87 20.11 10.46
CA ILE A 590 13.96 20.59 11.50
C ILE A 590 14.76 21.40 12.50
N ALA A 591 14.22 22.55 12.89
CA ALA A 591 14.84 23.41 13.89
C ALA A 591 14.23 23.20 15.28
N CYS A 592 15.07 23.10 16.30
CA CYS A 592 14.63 23.15 17.68
C CYS A 592 14.00 24.52 17.97
N LYS A 593 12.76 24.55 18.47
CA LYS A 593 12.02 25.79 18.77
C LYS A 593 12.59 26.58 19.95
N GLU A 594 13.39 25.96 20.82
CA GLU A 594 13.98 26.64 21.98
C GLU A 594 15.38 27.22 21.68
N CYS A 595 16.27 26.44 21.08
CA CYS A 595 17.67 26.87 20.85
C CYS A 595 17.99 27.20 19.39
N GLY A 596 17.08 26.96 18.44
CA GLY A 596 17.29 27.20 17.01
C GLY A 596 18.22 26.20 16.32
N GLN A 597 18.77 25.21 17.03
CA GLN A 597 19.63 24.18 16.43
C GLN A 597 18.88 23.40 15.35
N VAL A 598 19.48 23.33 14.17
CA VAL A 598 18.92 22.61 13.01
C VAL A 598 19.46 21.18 12.98
N TYR A 599 18.58 20.24 12.70
CA TYR A 599 18.88 18.81 12.59
C TYR A 599 18.40 18.28 11.24
N THR A 600 19.20 17.44 10.60
CA THR A 600 18.71 16.60 9.51
C THR A 600 17.88 15.44 10.07
N GLU A 601 17.18 14.72 9.20
CA GLU A 601 16.50 13.47 9.59
C GLU A 601 17.44 12.47 10.28
N THR A 602 18.69 12.37 9.80
CA THR A 602 19.69 11.44 10.37
C THR A 602 20.12 11.89 11.77
N ASP A 603 20.35 13.19 11.93
CA ASP A 603 20.78 13.74 13.22
C ASP A 603 19.68 13.57 14.27
N ILE A 604 18.44 13.90 13.93
CA ILE A 604 17.34 13.88 14.89
C ILE A 604 16.96 12.46 15.32
N LYS A 605 16.95 11.49 14.40
CA LYS A 605 16.75 10.08 14.71
C LYS A 605 17.91 9.48 15.51
N GLY A 606 19.07 10.13 15.52
CA GLY A 606 20.24 9.75 16.33
C GLY A 606 20.31 10.40 17.72
N LEU A 607 19.38 11.31 18.06
CA LEU A 607 19.29 11.88 19.40
C LEU A 607 18.70 10.87 20.41
N ASP A 608 18.79 11.20 21.69
CA ASP A 608 17.99 10.53 22.70
C ASP A 608 16.51 10.79 22.45
N HIS A 609 15.66 9.81 22.74
CA HIS A 609 14.22 9.93 22.54
C HIS A 609 13.48 9.55 23.82
N GLU A 610 12.53 10.39 24.21
CA GLU A 610 11.76 10.22 25.43
C GLU A 610 10.33 10.72 25.23
N TYR A 611 9.41 10.21 26.06
CA TYR A 611 8.10 10.82 26.15
C TYR A 611 8.20 12.18 26.85
N SER A 612 7.53 13.19 26.29
CA SER A 612 7.42 14.50 26.91
C SER A 612 6.81 14.40 28.32
N PRO A 613 7.08 15.36 29.21
CA PRO A 613 6.32 15.48 30.45
C PRO A 613 4.81 15.52 30.18
N PRO A 614 3.97 15.04 31.12
CA PRO A 614 2.52 15.10 30.98
C PRO A 614 2.04 16.51 30.64
N ALA A 615 1.46 16.68 29.46
CA ALA A 615 0.91 17.96 29.03
C ALA A 615 -0.45 18.25 29.69
N ASN A 616 -1.17 17.21 30.10
CA ASN A 616 -2.36 17.35 30.93
C ASN A 616 -1.98 17.23 32.41
N ALA A 617 -2.07 18.35 33.14
CA ALA A 617 -1.77 18.41 34.58
C ALA A 617 -2.79 17.66 35.45
N GLU A 618 -4.02 17.46 34.95
CA GLU A 618 -5.10 16.78 35.66
C GLU A 618 -5.67 15.64 34.79
N PRO A 619 -4.91 14.55 34.59
CA PRO A 619 -5.42 13.38 33.88
C PRO A 619 -6.60 12.78 34.65
N PHE A 620 -7.55 12.22 33.91
CA PHE A 620 -8.72 11.58 34.48
C PHE A 620 -8.31 10.52 35.51
N LYS A 621 -8.98 10.53 36.64
CA LYS A 621 -8.78 9.56 37.73
C LYS A 621 -10.00 8.68 37.84
N ASP A 622 -9.79 7.39 37.97
CA ASP A 622 -10.87 6.49 38.35
C ASP A 622 -11.26 6.68 39.82
N ASN A 623 -12.31 5.97 40.25
CA ASN A 623 -12.82 6.04 41.62
C ASN A 623 -11.81 5.56 42.69
N PHE A 624 -10.67 4.99 42.30
CA PHE A 624 -9.60 4.56 43.18
C PHE A 624 -8.41 5.53 43.18
N GLY A 625 -8.54 6.68 42.50
CA GLY A 625 -7.49 7.68 42.38
C GLY A 625 -6.40 7.34 41.36
N ARG A 626 -6.59 6.30 40.53
CA ARG A 626 -5.63 5.85 39.52
C ARG A 626 -5.80 6.65 38.25
N ILE A 627 -4.69 7.07 37.65
CA ILE A 627 -4.68 7.98 36.52
C ILE A 627 -4.84 7.25 35.18
N TRP A 628 -5.26 8.01 34.18
CA TRP A 628 -5.20 7.61 32.78
C TRP A 628 -3.89 8.11 32.17
N ARG A 629 -3.12 7.20 31.58
CA ARG A 629 -1.88 7.50 30.88
C ARG A 629 -2.15 7.46 29.39
N SER A 630 -1.75 8.48 28.64
CA SER A 630 -1.99 8.54 27.21
C SER A 630 -0.73 8.96 26.46
N PHE A 631 -0.48 8.25 25.37
CA PHE A 631 0.77 8.31 24.61
C PHE A 631 0.48 8.50 23.12
N GLU A 632 1.19 9.43 22.52
CA GLU A 632 1.14 9.74 21.09
C GLU A 632 2.52 9.52 20.46
N VAL A 633 2.52 8.88 19.28
CA VAL A 633 3.73 8.61 18.52
C VAL A 633 3.50 9.05 17.08
N PHE A 634 4.36 9.93 16.57
CA PHE A 634 4.29 10.41 15.20
C PHE A 634 5.13 9.55 14.25
N GLY A 635 4.60 9.33 13.06
CA GLY A 635 5.25 8.52 12.01
C GLY A 635 6.62 9.05 11.59
N THR A 636 6.80 10.36 11.63
CA THR A 636 8.05 11.08 11.32
C THR A 636 9.25 10.68 12.18
N LEU A 637 9.02 10.29 13.44
CA LEU A 637 10.06 9.83 14.37
C LEU A 637 10.11 8.31 14.50
N CYS A 638 8.96 7.65 14.51
CA CYS A 638 8.92 6.21 14.81
C CYS A 638 9.08 5.31 13.58
N HIS A 639 8.99 5.85 12.37
CA HIS A 639 9.27 5.07 11.17
C HIS A 639 10.78 4.95 11.00
N SER A 640 11.33 3.78 11.35
CA SER A 640 12.68 3.38 10.94
C SER A 640 12.77 3.11 9.43
N PHE A 641 11.62 3.06 8.73
CA PHE A 641 11.43 2.47 7.40
C PHE A 641 11.09 3.49 6.30
N TYR A 642 10.73 4.71 6.69
CA TYR A 642 10.42 5.78 5.76
C TYR A 642 11.32 6.97 6.07
N SER A 643 12.05 7.44 5.06
CA SER A 643 12.67 8.75 5.12
C SER A 643 11.60 9.84 5.04
N TRP A 644 11.89 11.04 5.55
CA TRP A 644 11.02 12.19 5.34
C TRP A 644 10.76 12.40 3.86
N LYS A 645 11.78 12.27 3.01
CA LYS A 645 11.62 12.35 1.54
C LYS A 645 10.60 11.33 1.01
N SER A 646 10.67 10.08 1.48
CA SER A 646 9.71 9.05 1.08
C SER A 646 8.29 9.40 1.51
N LEU A 647 8.12 9.93 2.73
CA LEU A 647 6.82 10.42 3.21
C LEU A 647 6.31 11.59 2.35
N ARG A 648 7.19 12.47 1.88
CA ARG A 648 6.85 13.59 0.99
C ARG A 648 6.39 13.12 -0.39
N ASP A 649 7.02 12.07 -0.93
CA ASP A 649 6.56 11.46 -2.17
C ASP A 649 5.15 10.85 -2.03
N TYR A 650 4.88 10.18 -0.90
CA TYR A 650 3.53 9.68 -0.60
C TYR A 650 2.51 10.80 -0.46
N GLU A 651 2.88 11.88 0.21
CA GLU A 651 2.04 13.06 0.34
C GLU A 651 1.64 13.58 -1.05
N ILE A 652 2.63 13.82 -1.93
CA ILE A 652 2.40 14.30 -3.30
C ILE A 652 1.51 13.33 -4.09
N GLN A 653 1.69 12.02 -3.94
CA GLN A 653 0.85 11.03 -4.61
C GLN A 653 -0.58 11.02 -4.07
N ALA A 654 -0.74 11.11 -2.74
CA ALA A 654 -2.03 11.15 -2.09
C ALA A 654 -2.82 12.39 -2.50
N LEU A 655 -2.14 13.55 -2.57
CA LEU A 655 -2.67 14.81 -3.08
C LEU A 655 -3.17 14.71 -4.53
N LYS A 656 -2.41 14.03 -5.40
CA LYS A 656 -2.82 13.77 -6.80
C LYS A 656 -4.05 12.86 -6.91
N THR A 657 -4.19 11.93 -5.97
CA THR A 657 -5.27 10.91 -5.99
C THR A 657 -6.58 11.50 -5.47
N GLY A 658 -6.50 12.37 -4.45
CA GLY A 658 -7.63 13.12 -3.91
C GLY A 658 -7.69 13.10 -2.39
N GLU A 659 -8.64 13.87 -1.84
CA GLU A 659 -8.79 14.17 -0.41
C GLU A 659 -8.80 12.93 0.49
N ALA A 660 -9.56 11.89 0.11
CA ALA A 660 -9.64 10.66 0.90
C ALA A 660 -8.30 9.92 1.00
N SER A 661 -7.48 9.96 -0.06
CA SER A 661 -6.14 9.37 -0.05
C SER A 661 -5.18 10.19 0.81
N TYR A 662 -5.31 11.51 0.77
CA TYR A 662 -4.51 12.42 1.60
C TYR A 662 -4.85 12.27 3.10
N GLN A 663 -6.14 12.19 3.43
CA GLN A 663 -6.60 11.83 4.78
C GLN A 663 -6.01 10.49 5.24
N SER A 664 -6.02 9.47 4.38
CA SER A 664 -5.42 8.18 4.71
C SER A 664 -3.92 8.30 4.98
N PHE A 665 -3.18 9.08 4.19
CA PHE A 665 -1.76 9.35 4.42
C PHE A 665 -1.52 9.98 5.80
N VAL A 666 -2.19 11.09 6.11
CA VAL A 666 -2.02 11.79 7.39
C VAL A 666 -2.32 10.87 8.58
N ASN A 667 -3.47 10.20 8.54
CA ASN A 667 -3.95 9.39 9.65
C ASN A 667 -3.14 8.11 9.87
N THR A 668 -2.77 7.42 8.80
CA THR A 668 -2.16 6.09 8.92
C THR A 668 -0.64 6.13 8.89
N ARG A 669 -0.02 7.07 8.16
CA ARG A 669 1.43 7.17 8.01
C ARG A 669 2.04 8.14 9.00
N LEU A 670 1.47 9.33 9.14
CA LEU A 670 1.98 10.32 10.09
C LEU A 670 1.44 10.09 11.51
N ALA A 671 0.31 9.38 11.64
CA ALA A 671 -0.46 9.29 12.89
C ALA A 671 -0.85 10.67 13.42
N GLU A 672 -1.11 11.60 12.51
CA GLU A 672 -1.58 12.94 12.82
C GLU A 672 -3.09 13.02 12.61
N ILE A 673 -3.72 14.01 13.23
CA ILE A 673 -5.14 14.27 13.02
C ILE A 673 -5.32 14.91 11.66
N TYR A 674 -6.17 14.31 10.83
CA TYR A 674 -6.58 14.97 9.61
C TYR A 674 -7.51 16.15 9.88
N LYS A 675 -7.18 17.30 9.30
CA LYS A 675 -8.06 18.47 9.23
C LYS A 675 -8.57 18.59 7.79
N PRO A 676 -9.89 18.45 7.56
CA PRO A 676 -10.46 18.61 6.22
C PRO A 676 -10.04 19.92 5.58
N ARG A 677 -9.72 19.91 4.29
CA ARG A 677 -9.30 21.13 3.58
C ARG A 677 -10.37 22.22 3.59
N ASP A 678 -11.63 21.83 3.69
CA ASP A 678 -12.78 22.72 3.81
C ASP A 678 -12.85 23.48 5.16
N GLU A 679 -12.05 23.06 6.16
CA GLU A 679 -11.88 23.75 7.46
C GLU A 679 -10.54 24.51 7.55
N LEU A 680 -9.67 24.42 6.54
CA LEU A 680 -8.47 25.24 6.45
C LEU A 680 -8.88 26.67 6.14
N SER A 681 -9.03 27.51 7.17
CA SER A 681 -8.97 28.94 6.97
C SER A 681 -7.51 29.32 6.74
N VAL A 682 -7.20 29.85 5.57
CA VAL A 682 -5.93 30.56 5.36
C VAL A 682 -5.94 31.74 6.34
N GLU A 683 -5.08 31.68 7.35
CA GLU A 683 -4.95 32.79 8.28
C GLU A 683 -4.23 33.94 7.60
N LEU A 684 -4.90 35.09 7.51
CA LEU A 684 -4.39 36.30 6.87
C LEU A 684 -2.94 36.66 7.31
N PRO A 685 -2.57 36.60 8.61
CA PRO A 685 -1.19 36.86 9.04
C PRO A 685 -0.16 35.85 8.50
N ALA A 686 -0.55 34.59 8.30
CA ALA A 686 0.33 33.56 7.77
C ALA A 686 0.57 33.79 6.28
N LEU A 687 -0.51 33.98 5.50
CA LEU A 687 -0.39 34.28 4.07
C LEU A 687 0.47 35.51 3.83
N MET A 688 0.20 36.61 4.54
CA MET A 688 0.98 37.85 4.42
C MET A 688 2.46 37.69 4.78
N ARG A 689 2.83 36.72 5.61
CA ARG A 689 4.24 36.48 5.95
C ARG A 689 4.95 35.70 4.84
N GLU A 690 4.33 34.61 4.39
CA GLU A 690 4.96 33.65 3.48
C GLU A 690 5.00 34.13 2.03
N CYS A 691 4.06 34.99 1.61
CA CYS A 691 3.95 35.43 0.22
C CYS A 691 4.70 36.76 -0.09
N ARG A 692 5.39 37.36 0.87
CA ARG A 692 6.10 38.63 0.67
C ARG A 692 7.49 38.40 0.10
N ASP A 693 7.81 39.12 -0.96
CA ASP A 693 9.15 39.13 -1.55
C ASP A 693 9.61 40.54 -1.92
N ASP A 694 10.91 40.66 -2.06
CA ASP A 694 11.59 41.91 -2.42
C ASP A 694 11.89 41.93 -3.92
N TYR A 695 11.08 42.67 -4.66
CA TYR A 695 11.21 42.99 -6.09
C TYR A 695 10.33 44.22 -6.36
N SER A 696 10.44 44.89 -7.50
CA SER A 696 9.57 46.01 -7.88
C SER A 696 9.11 45.90 -9.33
N PRO A 697 8.23 46.80 -9.82
CA PRO A 697 7.79 46.81 -11.21
C PRO A 697 8.92 47.03 -12.22
N TYR A 698 10.08 47.53 -11.78
CA TYR A 698 11.23 47.87 -12.63
C TYR A 698 12.37 46.83 -12.59
N ASP A 699 12.25 45.83 -11.72
CA ASP A 699 13.25 44.79 -11.46
C ASP A 699 12.54 43.47 -11.11
N LEU A 700 11.60 43.07 -11.95
CA LEU A 700 10.88 41.80 -11.80
C LEU A 700 11.85 40.60 -11.86
N PRO A 701 11.58 39.52 -11.11
CA PRO A 701 12.39 38.30 -11.14
C PRO A 701 12.50 37.69 -12.54
N VAL A 702 13.61 37.00 -12.83
CA VAL A 702 13.89 36.41 -14.16
C VAL A 702 12.82 35.39 -14.56
N GLU A 703 12.23 34.77 -13.55
CA GLU A 703 11.18 33.76 -13.59
C GLU A 703 9.86 34.31 -14.16
N VAL A 704 9.65 35.63 -14.11
CA VAL A 704 8.49 36.29 -14.72
C VAL A 704 8.64 36.32 -16.24
N ASP A 705 7.82 35.53 -16.93
CA ASP A 705 7.89 35.35 -18.39
C ASP A 705 6.89 36.27 -19.12
N PHE A 706 5.71 36.52 -18.53
CA PHE A 706 4.71 37.43 -19.08
C PHE A 706 3.83 38.06 -17.99
N LEU A 707 3.21 39.20 -18.31
CA LEU A 707 2.31 39.95 -17.43
C LEU A 707 0.86 39.87 -17.93
N CYS A 708 -0.09 39.65 -17.04
CA CYS A 708 -1.53 39.80 -17.30
C CYS A 708 -2.20 40.72 -16.29
N ALA A 709 -3.39 41.23 -16.61
CA ALA A 709 -4.15 42.07 -15.69
C ALA A 709 -5.61 41.62 -15.55
N GLY A 710 -6.13 41.71 -14.33
CA GLY A 710 -7.55 41.54 -14.01
C GLY A 710 -8.16 42.89 -13.64
N ILE A 711 -9.32 43.20 -14.23
CA ILE A 711 -9.99 44.49 -14.05
C ILE A 711 -11.45 44.24 -13.67
N ASP A 712 -11.85 44.74 -12.51
CA ASP A 712 -13.23 44.72 -12.06
C ASP A 712 -13.86 46.12 -12.17
N THR A 713 -15.10 46.16 -12.67
CA THR A 713 -15.79 47.40 -13.04
C THR A 713 -16.83 47.78 -12.00
N HIS A 714 -16.67 48.93 -11.37
CA HIS A 714 -17.66 49.55 -10.47
C HIS A 714 -18.20 50.84 -11.06
N ASP A 715 -19.22 51.46 -10.46
CA ASP A 715 -19.90 52.61 -11.07
C ASP A 715 -18.97 53.83 -11.28
N ASN A 716 -18.04 54.07 -10.34
CA ASN A 716 -17.18 55.28 -10.29
C ASN A 716 -15.67 54.99 -10.27
N CYS A 717 -15.27 53.72 -10.33
CA CYS A 717 -13.86 53.32 -10.27
C CYS A 717 -13.63 51.95 -10.92
N LEU A 718 -12.38 51.68 -11.28
CA LEU A 718 -11.91 50.37 -11.69
C LEU A 718 -10.94 49.83 -10.66
N PHE A 719 -11.14 48.59 -10.25
CA PHE A 719 -10.15 47.84 -9.49
C PHE A 719 -9.26 47.11 -10.48
N VAL A 720 -7.95 47.29 -10.35
CA VAL A 720 -6.99 46.77 -11.32
C VAL A 720 -5.88 46.05 -10.59
N GLU A 721 -5.61 44.83 -11.04
CA GLU A 721 -4.48 44.05 -10.59
C GLU A 721 -3.60 43.61 -11.77
N VAL A 722 -2.30 43.84 -11.65
CA VAL A 722 -1.26 43.38 -12.58
C VAL A 722 -0.45 42.28 -11.94
N VAL A 723 -0.36 41.13 -12.62
CA VAL A 723 0.28 39.92 -12.12
C VAL A 723 1.25 39.38 -13.17
N GLY A 724 2.47 39.07 -12.74
CA GLY A 724 3.47 38.34 -13.51
C GLY A 724 3.34 36.83 -13.31
N PHE A 725 3.59 36.08 -14.37
CA PHE A 725 3.45 34.63 -14.37
C PHE A 725 4.71 33.95 -14.89
N SER A 726 5.01 32.77 -14.32
CA SER A 726 6.01 31.87 -14.86
C SER A 726 5.59 31.35 -16.24
N LYS A 727 6.56 30.84 -17.01
CA LYS A 727 6.33 30.27 -18.35
C LYS A 727 5.25 29.19 -18.42
N ASP A 728 5.05 28.44 -17.33
CA ASP A 728 4.04 27.39 -17.22
C ASP A 728 2.79 27.81 -16.42
N GLY A 729 2.75 29.04 -15.91
CA GLY A 729 1.62 29.63 -15.17
C GLY A 729 1.45 29.12 -13.73
N ARG A 730 2.47 28.44 -13.18
CA ARG A 730 2.42 27.85 -11.82
C ARG A 730 2.79 28.81 -10.71
N GLU A 731 3.63 29.80 -10.97
CA GLU A 731 4.07 30.80 -9.99
C GLU A 731 3.59 32.20 -10.41
N HIS A 732 3.07 32.95 -9.44
CA HIS A 732 2.45 34.26 -9.67
C HIS A 732 3.13 35.33 -8.82
N TRP A 733 3.51 36.44 -9.46
CA TRP A 733 4.07 37.62 -8.82
C TRP A 733 3.07 38.77 -8.90
N GLY A 734 2.45 39.12 -7.79
CA GLY A 734 1.67 40.35 -7.65
C GLY A 734 2.57 41.56 -7.84
N VAL A 735 2.39 42.29 -8.93
CA VAL A 735 3.22 43.46 -9.27
C VAL A 735 2.58 44.73 -8.72
N GLU A 736 1.30 44.93 -9.02
CA GLU A 736 0.59 46.15 -8.63
C GLU A 736 -0.92 45.89 -8.50
N TYR A 737 -1.53 46.45 -7.45
CA TYR A 737 -2.96 46.54 -7.23
C TYR A 737 -3.32 47.97 -6.88
N PHE A 738 -4.26 48.56 -7.61
CA PHE A 738 -4.71 49.92 -7.37
C PHE A 738 -6.16 50.14 -7.80
N VAL A 739 -6.76 51.17 -7.23
CA VAL A 739 -8.09 51.65 -7.61
C VAL A 739 -7.92 52.86 -8.52
N ALA A 740 -8.34 52.76 -9.77
CA ALA A 740 -8.34 53.85 -10.71
C ALA A 740 -9.71 54.57 -10.64
N PRO A 741 -9.79 55.76 -10.01
CA PRO A 741 -11.01 56.56 -10.09
C PRO A 741 -11.21 57.06 -11.51
N TYR A 742 -12.45 57.17 -11.96
CA TYR A 742 -12.76 57.88 -13.19
C TYR A 742 -14.02 58.73 -13.01
N ASP A 743 -14.04 59.91 -13.64
CA ASP A 743 -15.14 60.86 -13.52
C ASP A 743 -16.30 60.46 -14.44
N LEU A 744 -17.51 60.38 -13.87
CA LEU A 744 -18.78 60.14 -14.58
C LEU A 744 -19.08 61.21 -15.65
N GLN A 745 -18.47 62.39 -15.57
CA GLN A 745 -18.68 63.51 -16.51
C GLN A 745 -17.54 63.70 -17.52
N ALA A 746 -16.40 63.02 -17.35
CA ALA A 746 -15.26 63.15 -18.27
C ALA A 746 -15.37 62.17 -19.44
N PRO A 747 -15.02 62.55 -20.70
CA PRO A 747 -15.12 61.67 -21.87
C PRO A 747 -14.18 60.46 -21.87
N GLY A 748 -13.26 60.37 -20.90
CA GLY A 748 -12.13 59.42 -20.86
C GLY A 748 -12.44 58.09 -20.17
N GLY A 749 -13.03 58.07 -18.97
CA GLY A 749 -13.54 56.85 -18.32
C GLY A 749 -12.59 55.63 -18.36
N ILE A 750 -13.11 54.47 -18.79
CA ILE A 750 -12.35 53.20 -18.99
C ILE A 750 -11.18 53.35 -20.00
N ARG A 751 -11.26 54.30 -20.94
CA ARG A 751 -10.20 54.54 -21.93
C ARG A 751 -8.92 55.05 -21.28
N ASP A 752 -9.03 55.93 -20.29
CA ASP A 752 -7.85 56.53 -19.65
C ASP A 752 -7.11 55.49 -18.81
N CYS A 753 -7.85 54.59 -18.15
CA CYS A 753 -7.27 53.45 -17.45
C CYS A 753 -6.52 52.50 -18.41
N LEU A 754 -7.09 52.26 -19.60
CA LEU A 754 -6.46 51.49 -20.66
C LEU A 754 -5.17 52.12 -21.19
N GLU A 755 -5.19 53.43 -21.41
CA GLU A 755 -4.02 54.18 -21.88
C GLU A 755 -2.92 54.21 -20.81
N MET A 756 -3.29 54.38 -19.55
CA MET A 756 -2.39 54.24 -18.41
C MET A 756 -1.76 52.83 -18.33
N LEU A 757 -2.56 51.77 -18.45
CA LEU A 757 -2.05 50.39 -18.43
C LEU A 757 -1.15 50.08 -19.65
N ALA A 758 -1.43 50.68 -20.80
CA ALA A 758 -0.63 50.50 -22.02
C ALA A 758 0.70 51.28 -21.99
N THR A 759 0.77 52.37 -21.22
CA THR A 759 1.94 53.25 -21.13
C THR A 759 2.85 52.94 -19.93
N LYS A 760 2.36 52.21 -18.92
CA LYS A 760 3.18 51.76 -17.79
C LYS A 760 4.31 50.85 -18.27
N ALA A 761 5.52 51.18 -17.83
CA ALA A 761 6.74 50.42 -18.10
C ALA A 761 6.97 49.41 -16.98
N TYR A 762 7.20 48.16 -17.36
CA TYR A 762 7.67 47.11 -16.47
C TYR A 762 9.02 46.61 -16.98
N ALA A 763 9.92 46.23 -16.10
CA ALA A 763 11.22 45.69 -16.50
C ALA A 763 11.62 44.53 -15.59
N ARG A 764 12.34 43.57 -16.18
CA ARG A 764 12.90 42.42 -15.49
C ARG A 764 14.35 42.70 -15.10
N VAL A 765 14.88 42.01 -14.09
CA VAL A 765 16.27 42.22 -13.59
C VAL A 765 17.35 42.07 -14.68
N ASP A 766 17.07 41.36 -15.78
CA ASP A 766 17.98 41.20 -16.92
C ASP A 766 17.86 42.32 -17.98
N GLY A 767 17.09 43.38 -17.68
CA GLY A 767 16.93 44.56 -18.52
C GLY A 767 15.87 44.41 -19.62
N VAL A 768 15.11 43.31 -19.66
CA VAL A 768 14.02 43.12 -20.63
C VAL A 768 12.82 43.98 -20.24
N GLU A 769 12.43 44.91 -21.12
CA GLU A 769 11.17 45.64 -20.99
C GLU A 769 9.98 44.70 -21.20
N MET A 770 9.08 44.69 -20.22
CA MET A 770 7.86 43.89 -20.21
C MET A 770 6.64 44.78 -20.42
N LYS A 771 5.66 44.25 -21.16
CA LYS A 771 4.34 44.88 -21.32
C LYS A 771 3.27 43.89 -20.94
N ILE A 772 2.12 44.40 -20.49
CA ILE A 772 0.94 43.57 -20.23
C ILE A 772 0.51 42.89 -21.53
N ALA A 773 0.51 41.56 -21.51
CA ALA A 773 0.22 40.71 -22.66
C ALA A 773 -1.29 40.62 -22.92
N LEU A 774 -2.08 40.45 -21.86
CA LEU A 774 -3.53 40.35 -21.92
C LEU A 774 -4.20 40.86 -20.63
N SER A 775 -5.31 41.55 -20.78
CA SER A 775 -6.13 42.05 -19.68
C SER A 775 -7.58 41.59 -19.82
N PHE A 776 -8.17 41.10 -18.74
CA PHE A 776 -9.58 40.73 -18.67
C PHE A 776 -10.36 41.76 -17.86
N ILE A 777 -11.46 42.26 -18.43
CA ILE A 777 -12.32 43.27 -17.82
C ILE A 777 -13.75 42.75 -17.67
N ASP A 778 -14.29 42.82 -16.46
CA ASP A 778 -15.66 42.37 -16.21
C ASP A 778 -16.70 43.23 -16.92
N SER A 779 -17.78 42.58 -17.36
CA SER A 779 -18.90 43.22 -18.07
C SER A 779 -20.23 43.10 -17.33
N GLY A 780 -20.23 42.57 -16.09
CA GLY A 780 -21.40 42.19 -15.31
C GLY A 780 -22.23 43.33 -14.71
N GLY A 781 -21.79 44.58 -14.83
CA GLY A 781 -22.44 45.76 -14.22
C GLY A 781 -23.23 46.67 -15.17
N HIS A 782 -23.54 47.89 -14.70
CA HIS A 782 -24.33 48.90 -15.43
C HIS A 782 -23.64 49.47 -16.70
N ARG A 783 -22.36 49.16 -16.93
CA ARG A 783 -21.52 49.74 -18.00
C ARG A 783 -21.09 48.74 -19.09
N THR A 784 -21.82 47.65 -19.26
CA THR A 784 -21.53 46.57 -20.23
C THR A 784 -21.17 47.06 -21.65
N ASN A 785 -21.88 48.05 -22.19
CA ASN A 785 -21.66 48.53 -23.56
C ASN A 785 -20.33 49.29 -23.72
N GLU A 786 -19.87 50.00 -22.70
CA GLU A 786 -18.60 50.72 -22.72
C GLU A 786 -17.43 49.74 -22.70
N VAL A 787 -17.50 48.73 -21.82
CA VAL A 787 -16.55 47.62 -21.76
C VAL A 787 -16.44 46.91 -23.10
N TYR A 788 -17.57 46.59 -23.73
CA TYR A 788 -17.59 45.96 -25.05
C TYR A 788 -16.97 46.84 -26.13
N THR A 789 -17.22 48.16 -26.08
CA THR A 789 -16.69 49.11 -27.06
C THR A 789 -15.17 49.22 -26.95
N MET A 790 -14.64 49.20 -25.72
CA MET A 790 -13.21 49.25 -25.47
C MET A 790 -12.51 47.94 -25.82
N ALA A 791 -13.08 46.79 -25.42
CA ALA A 791 -12.56 45.46 -25.78
C ALA A 791 -12.54 45.24 -27.31
N ALA A 792 -13.46 45.86 -28.06
CA ALA A 792 -13.43 45.79 -29.53
C ALA A 792 -12.29 46.60 -30.18
N ARG A 793 -11.73 47.59 -29.45
CA ARG A 793 -10.69 48.52 -29.95
C ARG A 793 -9.28 48.12 -29.54
N SER A 794 -9.12 47.23 -28.58
CA SER A 794 -7.81 46.78 -28.06
C SER A 794 -7.59 45.30 -28.35
N SER A 795 -6.41 44.96 -28.86
CA SER A 795 -6.01 43.56 -29.03
C SER A 795 -5.47 42.91 -27.74
N ARG A 796 -5.27 43.73 -26.69
CA ARG A 796 -4.72 43.30 -25.39
C ARG A 796 -5.77 43.27 -24.29
N MET A 797 -7.03 43.55 -24.60
CA MET A 797 -8.13 43.52 -23.63
C MET A 797 -9.28 42.67 -24.16
N MET A 798 -9.88 41.88 -23.27
CA MET A 798 -11.08 41.11 -23.58
C MET A 798 -12.15 41.30 -22.51
N ALA A 799 -13.39 41.46 -22.96
CA ALA A 799 -14.54 41.49 -22.06
C ALA A 799 -14.82 40.07 -21.55
N ILE A 800 -15.06 39.95 -20.25
CA ILE A 800 -15.40 38.68 -19.60
C ILE A 800 -16.77 38.74 -18.93
N LYS A 801 -17.33 37.57 -18.66
CA LYS A 801 -18.51 37.41 -17.81
C LYS A 801 -18.35 36.18 -16.92
N GLY A 802 -18.33 36.39 -15.61
CA GLY A 802 -18.32 35.31 -14.62
C GLY A 802 -19.65 34.59 -14.51
N ILE A 803 -19.62 33.26 -14.35
CA ILE A 803 -20.79 32.43 -14.03
C ILE A 803 -20.41 31.47 -12.90
N ALA A 804 -21.22 31.44 -11.84
CA ALA A 804 -21.13 30.41 -10.80
C ALA A 804 -21.79 29.10 -11.27
N SER A 805 -21.12 27.96 -11.04
CA SER A 805 -21.59 26.64 -11.49
C SER A 805 -22.87 26.19 -10.77
N SER A 806 -23.85 25.64 -11.51
CA SER A 806 -25.04 24.97 -10.94
C SER A 806 -24.70 23.54 -10.43
N ARG A 807 -25.46 23.06 -9.43
CA ARG A 807 -25.20 21.91 -8.53
C ARG A 807 -24.58 20.60 -9.08
N ASP A 808 -24.56 20.35 -10.39
CA ASP A 808 -24.18 19.05 -10.95
C ASP A 808 -23.01 19.07 -11.98
N LYS A 809 -22.37 20.23 -12.24
CA LYS A 809 -21.23 20.32 -13.18
C LYS A 809 -20.15 21.27 -12.69
N GLN A 810 -18.91 20.79 -12.58
CA GLN A 810 -17.73 21.63 -12.38
C GLN A 810 -17.33 22.24 -13.74
N ASP A 811 -17.60 23.53 -13.92
CA ASP A 811 -17.27 24.25 -15.14
C ASP A 811 -15.78 24.64 -15.15
N PRO A 812 -15.05 24.45 -16.28
CA PRO A 812 -13.65 24.89 -16.38
C PRO A 812 -13.54 26.42 -16.31
N LEU A 813 -12.37 26.93 -15.88
CA LEU A 813 -12.12 28.37 -15.73
C LEU A 813 -12.39 29.12 -17.05
N ILE A 814 -11.92 28.61 -18.18
CA ILE A 814 -12.24 29.13 -19.52
C ILE A 814 -13.36 28.28 -20.15
N ARG A 815 -14.60 28.79 -20.13
CA ARG A 815 -15.77 28.02 -20.57
C ARG A 815 -16.06 28.17 -22.07
N LYS A 816 -16.37 29.39 -22.52
CA LYS A 816 -16.84 29.65 -23.88
C LYS A 816 -16.50 31.05 -24.35
N LEU A 817 -16.05 31.16 -25.59
CA LEU A 817 -15.92 32.43 -26.31
C LEU A 817 -17.18 32.67 -27.18
N SER A 818 -17.86 33.79 -26.99
CA SER A 818 -19.01 34.23 -27.79
C SER A 818 -18.72 35.56 -28.48
N LYS A 819 -19.52 35.89 -29.50
CA LYS A 819 -19.51 37.21 -30.15
C LYS A 819 -20.76 37.97 -29.73
N VAL A 820 -20.60 39.21 -29.30
CA VAL A 820 -21.71 40.08 -28.86
C VAL A 820 -21.74 41.33 -29.72
N SER A 821 -22.94 41.79 -30.09
CA SER A 821 -23.16 42.99 -30.89
C SER A 821 -23.10 44.25 -30.03
N LEU A 822 -22.38 45.27 -30.52
CA LEU A 822 -22.38 46.62 -29.94
C LEU A 822 -23.67 47.35 -30.31
N ASN A 823 -24.44 47.84 -29.32
CA ASN A 823 -25.64 48.66 -29.51
C ASN A 823 -26.66 48.12 -30.55
N GLY A 824 -26.87 46.80 -30.61
CA GLY A 824 -27.80 46.18 -31.55
C GLY A 824 -27.37 46.25 -33.04
N ASN A 825 -26.18 46.78 -33.34
CA ASN A 825 -25.68 46.93 -34.70
C ASN A 825 -24.79 45.73 -35.11
N VAL A 826 -25.15 45.07 -36.22
CA VAL A 826 -24.54 43.81 -36.68
C VAL A 826 -23.08 43.97 -37.14
N LYS A 827 -22.63 45.19 -37.45
CA LYS A 827 -21.30 45.49 -38.02
C LYS A 827 -20.16 45.65 -36.99
N GLY A 828 -20.47 45.81 -35.69
CA GLY A 828 -19.45 45.88 -34.63
C GLY A 828 -19.63 44.72 -33.64
N LYS A 829 -18.90 43.62 -33.84
CA LYS A 829 -18.95 42.45 -32.93
C LYS A 829 -17.70 42.44 -32.04
N THR A 830 -17.89 42.38 -30.73
CA THR A 830 -16.81 42.15 -29.76
C THR A 830 -16.79 40.70 -29.29
N HIS A 831 -15.66 40.25 -28.76
CA HIS A 831 -15.50 38.93 -28.16
C HIS A 831 -15.81 38.99 -26.66
N LEU A 832 -16.71 38.13 -26.20
CA LEU A 832 -17.03 37.95 -24.79
C LEU A 832 -16.58 36.56 -24.35
N LEU A 833 -15.76 36.48 -23.30
CA LEU A 833 -15.32 35.21 -22.73
C LEU A 833 -16.08 34.91 -21.44
N VAL A 834 -16.73 33.75 -21.38
CA VAL A 834 -17.44 33.28 -20.19
C VAL A 834 -16.47 32.52 -19.30
N LEU A 835 -16.37 32.93 -18.03
CA LEU A 835 -15.49 32.33 -17.04
C LEU A 835 -16.25 31.51 -16.00
N GLY A 836 -15.71 30.34 -15.64
CA GLY A 836 -16.15 29.54 -14.50
C GLY A 836 -15.45 30.01 -13.22
N VAL A 837 -16.01 31.01 -12.53
CA VAL A 837 -15.33 31.70 -11.42
C VAL A 837 -15.00 30.78 -10.24
N ASN A 838 -15.83 29.77 -9.98
CA ASN A 838 -15.59 28.80 -8.91
C ASN A 838 -14.31 27.98 -9.14
N ALA A 839 -13.99 27.62 -10.39
CA ALA A 839 -12.76 26.90 -10.70
C ALA A 839 -11.52 27.77 -10.49
N GLY A 840 -11.64 29.08 -10.75
CA GLY A 840 -10.58 30.04 -10.47
C GLY A 840 -10.37 30.24 -8.97
N LYS A 841 -11.46 30.38 -8.21
CA LYS A 841 -11.42 30.48 -6.74
C LYS A 841 -10.82 29.22 -6.10
N ASP A 842 -11.21 28.03 -6.59
CA ASP A 842 -10.64 26.76 -6.15
C ASP A 842 -9.12 26.69 -6.40
N ALA A 843 -8.66 27.12 -7.58
CA ALA A 843 -7.25 27.12 -7.92
C ALA A 843 -6.44 28.12 -7.09
N LEU A 844 -6.98 29.33 -6.87
CA LEU A 844 -6.32 30.34 -6.05
C LEU A 844 -6.21 29.90 -4.59
N PHE A 845 -7.29 29.34 -4.03
CA PHE A 845 -7.28 28.80 -2.67
C PHE A 845 -6.25 27.68 -2.47
N ASP A 846 -6.12 26.77 -3.44
CA ASP A 846 -5.07 25.74 -3.41
C ASP A 846 -3.66 26.37 -3.39
N MET A 847 -3.44 27.43 -4.17
CA MET A 847 -2.16 28.16 -4.17
C MET A 847 -1.89 28.91 -2.87
N GLU A 848 -2.91 29.51 -2.25
CA GLU A 848 -2.79 30.15 -0.93
C GLU A 848 -2.40 29.13 0.14
N VAL A 849 -3.08 27.98 0.18
CA VAL A 849 -2.77 26.88 1.09
C VAL A 849 -1.35 26.34 0.85
N ARG A 850 -0.96 26.15 -0.42
CA ARG A 850 0.40 25.71 -0.78
C ARG A 850 1.46 26.70 -0.33
N THR A 851 1.21 27.99 -0.51
CA THR A 851 2.13 29.06 -0.10
C THR A 851 2.35 29.07 1.41
N ILE A 852 1.28 28.94 2.22
CA ILE A 852 1.41 28.88 3.69
C ILE A 852 1.96 27.53 4.21
N THR A 853 1.95 26.49 3.38
CA THR A 853 2.47 25.15 3.73
C THR A 853 3.88 24.89 3.16
N GLY A 854 4.55 25.94 2.67
CA GLY A 854 5.97 25.93 2.29
C GLY A 854 6.25 25.81 0.79
N ASP A 855 5.22 25.65 -0.05
CA ASP A 855 5.33 25.68 -1.52
C ASP A 855 4.99 27.09 -2.02
N ARG A 856 5.98 27.99 -1.94
CA ARG A 856 5.87 29.43 -2.24
C ARG A 856 5.58 29.68 -3.72
N CYS A 857 4.31 29.62 -4.11
CA CYS A 857 3.86 29.85 -5.48
C CYS A 857 3.18 31.20 -5.70
N LEU A 858 2.90 31.94 -4.62
CA LEU A 858 2.38 33.30 -4.66
C LEU A 858 3.39 34.26 -4.04
N HIS A 859 3.72 35.30 -4.79
CA HIS A 859 4.68 36.35 -4.41
C HIS A 859 4.00 37.71 -4.52
N TYR A 860 4.26 38.63 -3.59
CA TYR A 860 3.67 39.96 -3.57
C TYR A 860 4.67 41.02 -3.13
N TRP A 861 4.86 42.04 -3.97
CA TRP A 861 5.69 43.18 -3.62
C TRP A 861 5.02 44.07 -2.58
N ALA A 862 5.72 44.41 -1.50
CA ALA A 862 5.20 45.29 -0.45
C ALA A 862 4.77 46.67 -0.95
N GLY A 863 5.46 47.23 -1.95
CA GLY A 863 5.14 48.56 -2.52
C GLY A 863 4.00 48.56 -3.54
N GLY A 864 3.47 47.40 -3.93
CA GLY A 864 2.52 47.24 -5.03
C GLY A 864 1.06 47.48 -4.68
N GLY A 865 0.74 48.11 -3.54
CA GLY A 865 -0.66 48.28 -3.10
C GLY A 865 -1.30 47.04 -2.46
N TYR A 866 -0.52 45.98 -2.23
CA TYR A 866 -0.95 44.76 -1.55
C TYR A 866 -0.92 44.92 -0.04
N ASP A 867 -1.80 45.73 0.53
CA ASP A 867 -1.86 45.96 1.97
C ASP A 867 -2.77 44.93 2.70
N LYS A 868 -2.98 45.12 4.01
CA LYS A 868 -3.87 44.27 4.80
C LYS A 868 -5.30 44.23 4.25
N THR A 869 -5.77 45.31 3.63
CA THR A 869 -7.12 45.38 3.05
C THR A 869 -7.23 44.54 1.79
N TYR A 870 -6.19 44.54 0.94
CA TYR A 870 -6.10 43.64 -0.21
C TYR A 870 -6.19 42.17 0.22
N PHE A 871 -5.35 41.73 1.17
CA PHE A 871 -5.36 40.32 1.62
C PHE A 871 -6.66 39.93 2.32
N ALA A 872 -7.29 40.86 3.03
CA ALA A 872 -8.61 40.63 3.60
C ALA A 872 -9.67 40.44 2.52
N GLY A 873 -9.60 41.21 1.42
CA GLY A 873 -10.49 41.06 0.28
C GLY A 873 -10.22 39.81 -0.55
N LEU A 874 -8.96 39.38 -0.65
CA LEU A 874 -8.57 38.12 -1.30
C LEU A 874 -9.21 36.91 -0.58
N LEU A 875 -9.24 36.96 0.75
CA LEU A 875 -9.81 35.93 1.64
C LEU A 875 -11.28 36.19 2.02
N SER A 876 -11.98 37.09 1.30
CA SER A 876 -13.32 37.56 1.67
C SER A 876 -14.41 36.48 1.53
N GLU A 877 -14.28 35.59 0.55
CA GLU A 877 -15.18 34.45 0.34
C GLU A 877 -14.64 33.19 1.01
N LYS A 878 -15.54 32.38 1.57
CA LYS A 878 -15.18 31.13 2.24
C LYS A 878 -15.85 29.94 1.57
N LYS A 879 -15.12 28.84 1.46
CA LYS A 879 -15.67 27.57 0.96
C LYS A 879 -16.22 26.77 2.14
N VAL A 880 -17.54 26.55 2.17
CA VAL A 880 -18.22 25.76 3.20
C VAL A 880 -19.06 24.69 2.53
N GLY A 881 -18.81 23.41 2.86
CA GLY A 881 -19.51 22.26 2.28
C GLY A 881 -19.40 22.21 0.74
N GLY A 882 -18.21 22.48 0.21
CA GLY A 882 -17.94 22.53 -1.23
C GLY A 882 -18.52 23.74 -1.98
N LYS A 883 -19.06 24.75 -1.28
CA LYS A 883 -19.64 25.96 -1.90
C LYS A 883 -18.95 27.22 -1.43
N TRP A 884 -18.61 28.08 -2.38
CA TRP A 884 -18.17 29.45 -2.10
C TRP A 884 -19.34 30.29 -1.57
N ILE A 885 -19.15 30.87 -0.39
CA ILE A 885 -20.10 31.76 0.26
C ILE A 885 -19.55 33.17 0.17
N ALA A 886 -20.31 34.05 -0.48
CA ALA A 886 -19.99 35.47 -0.57
C ALA A 886 -20.06 36.16 0.80
N PRO A 887 -19.24 37.20 1.04
CA PRO A 887 -19.31 38.01 2.26
C PRO A 887 -20.72 38.62 2.47
N GLN A 888 -21.11 38.85 3.73
CA GLN A 888 -22.36 39.55 4.02
C GLN A 888 -22.32 40.98 3.45
N ARG A 889 -23.46 41.49 2.99
CA ARG A 889 -23.58 42.87 2.46
C ARG A 889 -23.08 43.88 3.51
N GLY A 890 -22.06 44.67 3.16
CA GLY A 890 -21.43 45.66 4.04
C GLY A 890 -20.22 45.15 4.85
N SER A 891 -19.72 43.93 4.59
CA SER A 891 -18.48 43.41 5.16
C SER A 891 -17.28 43.60 4.21
N THR A 892 -16.24 42.77 4.30
CA THR A 892 -14.99 42.94 3.54
C THR A 892 -15.26 42.96 2.02
N PRO A 893 -14.76 43.98 1.30
CA PRO A 893 -14.89 44.05 -0.16
C PRO A 893 -14.21 42.86 -0.87
N ASN A 894 -14.79 42.32 -1.93
CA ASN A 894 -14.34 41.07 -2.60
C ASN A 894 -13.59 41.31 -3.93
N GLU A 895 -13.39 42.56 -4.33
CA GLU A 895 -12.79 42.97 -5.59
C GLU A 895 -11.35 42.46 -5.76
N PRO A 896 -10.50 42.39 -4.71
CA PRO A 896 -9.18 41.74 -4.82
C PRO A 896 -9.23 40.29 -5.30
N LEU A 897 -10.19 39.50 -4.78
CA LEU A 897 -10.38 38.10 -5.15
C LEU A 897 -10.79 37.97 -6.62
N ASP A 898 -11.76 38.78 -7.04
CA ASP A 898 -12.26 38.74 -8.42
C ASP A 898 -11.18 39.20 -9.42
N CYS A 899 -10.45 40.29 -9.12
CA CYS A 899 -9.32 40.75 -9.94
C CYS A 899 -8.24 39.67 -10.11
N ARG A 900 -7.87 38.97 -9.03
CA ARG A 900 -6.87 37.90 -9.08
C ARG A 900 -7.31 36.73 -9.95
N VAL A 901 -8.56 36.29 -9.79
CA VAL A 901 -9.15 35.22 -10.61
C VAL A 901 -9.19 35.63 -12.09
N TYR A 902 -9.48 36.90 -12.41
CA TYR A 902 -9.49 37.39 -13.77
C TYR A 902 -8.09 37.44 -14.39
N ALA A 903 -7.08 37.87 -13.64
CA ALA A 903 -5.69 37.83 -14.08
C ALA A 903 -5.21 36.40 -14.36
N MET A 904 -5.55 35.45 -13.48
CA MET A 904 -5.27 34.01 -13.68
C MET A 904 -5.95 33.45 -14.93
N ALA A 905 -7.21 33.82 -15.16
CA ALA A 905 -7.94 33.41 -16.36
C ALA A 905 -7.32 34.00 -17.65
N ALA A 906 -6.82 35.23 -17.59
CA ALA A 906 -6.11 35.85 -18.70
C ALA A 906 -4.81 35.10 -19.01
N ALA A 907 -4.05 34.71 -17.98
CA ALA A 907 -2.84 33.92 -18.13
C ALA A 907 -3.12 32.54 -18.75
N GLU A 908 -4.13 31.81 -18.25
CA GLU A 908 -4.51 30.52 -18.84
C GLU A 908 -4.93 30.67 -20.31
N TYR A 909 -5.66 31.74 -20.65
CA TYR A 909 -6.06 31.99 -22.04
C TYR A 909 -4.85 32.29 -22.93
N TYR A 910 -3.91 33.09 -22.42
CA TYR A 910 -2.67 33.43 -23.12
C TYR A 910 -1.84 32.18 -23.41
N LEU A 911 -1.59 31.34 -22.39
CA LEU A 911 -0.82 30.11 -22.49
C LEU A 911 -1.48 29.05 -23.39
N THR A 912 -2.81 28.93 -23.37
CA THR A 912 -3.51 27.84 -24.06
C THR A 912 -4.02 28.21 -25.45
N LYS A 913 -4.28 29.49 -25.74
CA LYS A 913 -4.91 29.94 -27.00
C LYS A 913 -4.04 30.88 -27.82
N ILE A 914 -3.17 31.66 -27.20
CA ILE A 914 -2.36 32.68 -27.88
C ILE A 914 -0.96 32.13 -28.21
N ILE A 915 -0.20 31.65 -27.21
CA ILE A 915 1.14 31.08 -27.42
C ILE A 915 1.13 29.89 -28.42
N PRO A 916 0.20 28.90 -28.33
CA PRO A 916 0.19 27.75 -29.24
C PRO A 916 -0.26 28.08 -30.67
N ARG A 917 -0.70 29.32 -30.94
CA ARG A 917 -0.97 29.81 -32.30
C ARG A 917 0.26 30.46 -32.94
N GLY A 918 1.29 30.78 -32.17
CA GLY A 918 2.54 31.41 -32.64
C GLY A 918 3.74 30.47 -32.77
N LEU A 919 3.72 29.26 -32.20
CA LEU A 919 4.87 28.34 -32.18
C LEU A 919 4.50 26.88 -32.48
N ASP A 920 5.26 26.30 -33.43
CA ASP A 920 5.57 24.89 -33.75
C ASP A 920 4.41 23.85 -33.90
N PRO A 921 4.25 23.23 -35.10
CA PRO A 921 3.39 22.06 -35.36
C PRO A 921 3.49 20.89 -34.36
N ASP A 922 4.63 20.66 -33.71
CA ASP A 922 4.84 19.49 -32.84
C ASP A 922 4.15 19.58 -31.46
N TYR A 923 3.74 20.77 -31.02
CA TYR A 923 2.88 20.93 -29.83
C TYR A 923 1.45 20.43 -30.09
N ARG A 924 0.93 20.61 -31.32
CA ARG A 924 -0.40 20.11 -31.70
C ARG A 924 -0.45 18.58 -31.73
N ARG A 925 0.58 17.90 -32.24
CA ARG A 925 0.66 16.42 -32.26
C ARG A 925 0.64 15.81 -30.86
N ARG A 926 1.43 16.36 -29.92
CA ARG A 926 1.49 15.87 -28.53
C ARG A 926 0.16 16.03 -27.78
N ASN A 927 -0.59 17.11 -28.02
CA ASN A 927 -1.90 17.32 -27.38
C ASN A 927 -3.05 16.59 -28.09
N MET A 928 -2.94 16.30 -29.39
CA MET A 928 -3.91 15.44 -30.08
C MET A 928 -3.80 13.99 -29.57
N ALA A 929 -2.59 13.49 -29.33
CA ALA A 929 -2.35 12.18 -28.71
C ALA A 929 -2.97 12.08 -27.29
N LYS A 930 -2.84 13.12 -26.46
CA LYS A 930 -3.48 13.18 -25.13
C LYS A 930 -5.00 13.27 -25.18
N LYS A 931 -5.57 13.89 -26.21
CA LYS A 931 -7.03 13.93 -26.41
C LYS A 931 -7.60 12.60 -26.89
N VAL A 932 -6.85 11.87 -27.71
CA VAL A 932 -7.24 10.53 -28.16
C VAL A 932 -7.18 9.53 -27.00
N SER A 933 -6.18 9.61 -26.11
CA SER A 933 -6.11 8.74 -24.92
C SER A 933 -7.26 9.00 -23.95
N LYS A 934 -7.58 10.27 -23.66
CA LYS A 934 -8.73 10.63 -22.80
C LYS A 934 -10.09 10.25 -23.38
N LYS A 935 -10.21 10.19 -24.71
CA LYS A 935 -11.44 9.73 -25.37
C LYS A 935 -11.59 8.21 -25.24
N ALA A 936 -10.50 7.46 -25.39
CA ALA A 936 -10.47 6.02 -25.19
C ALA A 936 -10.77 5.63 -23.73
N GLU A 937 -10.22 6.37 -22.77
CA GLU A 937 -10.53 6.19 -21.32
C GLU A 937 -12.02 6.42 -21.03
N LYS A 938 -12.63 7.46 -21.62
CA LYS A 938 -14.07 7.74 -21.48
C LYS A 938 -14.97 6.69 -22.14
N GLU A 939 -14.58 6.19 -23.31
CA GLU A 939 -15.30 5.11 -23.99
C GLU A 939 -15.22 3.80 -23.19
N GLN A 940 -14.09 3.52 -22.53
CA GLN A 940 -13.96 2.40 -21.59
C GLN A 940 -14.78 2.58 -20.31
N GLU A 941 -14.79 3.77 -19.70
CA GLU A 941 -15.65 4.05 -18.54
C GLU A 941 -17.14 3.88 -18.86
N GLN A 942 -17.55 4.26 -20.08
CA GLN A 942 -18.94 4.18 -20.50
C GLN A 942 -19.40 2.73 -20.76
N ILE A 943 -18.51 1.86 -21.27
CA ILE A 943 -18.74 0.41 -21.40
C ILE A 943 -18.91 -0.24 -20.01
N VAL A 944 -18.08 0.14 -19.04
CA VAL A 944 -18.16 -0.38 -17.65
C VAL A 944 -19.45 0.06 -16.95
N ILE A 945 -19.98 1.25 -17.25
CA ILE A 945 -21.25 1.75 -16.70
C ILE A 945 -22.46 1.04 -17.33
N GLU A 946 -22.40 0.64 -18.61
CA GLU A 946 -23.47 -0.13 -19.26
C GLU A 946 -23.54 -1.58 -18.76
N GLU A 947 -22.40 -2.20 -18.42
CA GLU A 947 -22.35 -3.55 -17.83
C GLU A 947 -22.85 -3.61 -16.36
N GLN A 948 -22.97 -2.47 -15.67
CA GLN A 948 -23.38 -2.39 -14.26
C GLN A 948 -24.86 -2.06 -14.03
N LYS A 949 -25.68 -1.93 -15.08
CA LYS A 949 -27.13 -1.73 -14.89
C LYS A 949 -27.83 -3.03 -14.49
N PRO A 950 -28.69 -3.03 -13.44
CA PRO A 950 -29.47 -4.21 -13.07
C PRO A 950 -30.48 -4.55 -14.18
N TYR A 951 -30.55 -5.84 -14.50
CA TYR A 951 -31.43 -6.43 -15.52
C TYR A 951 -32.91 -6.27 -15.10
N ASN A 952 -33.64 -5.35 -15.73
CA ASN A 952 -35.09 -5.28 -15.62
C ASN A 952 -35.68 -6.30 -16.62
N GLY A 953 -36.22 -7.40 -16.09
CA GLY A 953 -36.87 -8.44 -16.88
C GLY A 953 -38.18 -7.96 -17.48
N GLU A 954 -38.16 -7.63 -18.77
CA GLU A 954 -39.31 -7.79 -19.66
C GLU A 954 -38.85 -8.70 -20.80
N GLU A 955 -39.43 -9.90 -20.86
CA GLU A 955 -39.22 -10.86 -21.93
C GLU A 955 -39.74 -10.27 -23.25
N ARG A 956 -38.82 -9.82 -24.11
CA ARG A 956 -39.10 -9.66 -25.53
C ARG A 956 -38.69 -10.95 -26.24
N GLU A 957 -39.66 -11.60 -26.88
CA GLU A 957 -39.42 -12.70 -27.81
C GLU A 957 -38.39 -12.27 -28.87
N VAL A 958 -37.26 -12.97 -28.91
CA VAL A 958 -36.20 -12.74 -29.90
C VAL A 958 -36.42 -13.71 -31.04
N GLU A 959 -36.85 -13.19 -32.19
CA GLU A 959 -36.86 -13.91 -33.46
C GLU A 959 -35.45 -14.39 -33.84
N ALA A 960 -35.37 -15.61 -34.38
CA ALA A 960 -34.12 -16.28 -34.73
C ALA A 960 -33.27 -15.48 -35.74
N PRO A 961 -31.94 -15.39 -35.55
CA PRO A 961 -31.08 -14.61 -36.44
C PRO A 961 -30.93 -15.28 -37.82
N CYS A 962 -31.26 -14.52 -38.86
CA CYS A 962 -30.98 -14.84 -40.25
C CYS A 962 -29.47 -15.01 -40.51
N THR A 963 -29.14 -16.05 -41.28
CA THR A 963 -27.79 -16.39 -41.77
C THR A 963 -27.09 -15.22 -42.49
N PRO A 964 -25.80 -14.96 -42.22
CA PRO A 964 -25.07 -13.90 -42.91
C PRO A 964 -24.73 -14.30 -44.37
N LYS A 965 -24.97 -13.37 -45.30
CA LYS A 965 -24.55 -13.46 -46.70
C LYS A 965 -23.03 -13.31 -46.84
N PRO A 966 -22.38 -13.98 -47.81
CA PRO A 966 -20.94 -13.87 -48.03
C PRO A 966 -20.57 -12.49 -48.59
N VAL A 967 -19.53 -11.88 -48.00
CA VAL A 967 -18.95 -10.62 -48.46
C VAL A 967 -17.88 -10.92 -49.51
N ASP A 968 -18.01 -10.24 -50.63
CA ASP A 968 -17.21 -10.35 -51.83
C ASP A 968 -15.82 -9.71 -51.63
N ASN A 969 -14.77 -10.44 -52.00
CA ASN A 969 -13.38 -10.02 -51.90
C ASN A 969 -12.95 -9.39 -53.23
N SER A 970 -13.00 -8.07 -53.32
CA SER A 970 -12.24 -7.37 -54.36
C SER A 970 -11.75 -6.00 -53.90
N ALA A 971 -10.43 -5.81 -54.08
CA ALA A 971 -9.69 -4.56 -54.24
C ALA A 971 -8.46 -4.47 -53.33
N SER A 972 -7.44 -5.22 -53.73
CA SER A 972 -6.05 -4.77 -53.67
C SER A 972 -5.94 -3.40 -54.35
N LYS A 973 -5.34 -2.41 -53.66
CA LYS A 973 -4.53 -1.37 -54.29
C LYS A 973 -3.82 -0.46 -53.26
N TYR A 974 -2.51 -0.32 -53.50
CA TYR A 974 -1.56 0.69 -53.00
C TYR A 974 -0.72 0.36 -51.75
N GLU A 975 0.40 -0.28 -52.05
CA GLU A 975 1.71 -0.06 -51.45
C GLU A 975 2.14 1.43 -51.49
N GLN A 976 3.11 1.74 -50.61
CA GLN A 976 3.97 2.94 -50.50
C GLN A 976 3.36 4.15 -49.77
N PHE A 977 3.58 4.22 -48.45
CA PHE A 977 4.46 5.20 -47.79
C PHE A 977 4.71 4.83 -46.32
#